data_AF-A0A4S3FL06-F1
#
_entry.id   AF-A0A4S3FL06-F1
#
_cell.length_a   1.000
_cell.length_b   1.000
_cell.length_c   1.000
_cell.angle_alpha   90.00
_cell.angle_beta   90.00
_cell.angle_gamma   90.00
#
_symmetry.space_group_name_H-M   'P 1'
#
loop_
_entity.id
_entity.type
_entity.pdbx_description
1 polymer ?
#
loop_
_entity_poly.entity_id
_entity_poly.type
_entity_poly.pdbx_seq_one_letter_code
_entity_poly.pdbx_strand_id
1 'polypeptide(L)'
;MHQPDQDIRNRLLIARLPAMPQILVKLIEHLQADDLGMPELAALIQNDAGMTGKLLAVASSSAYHRPGRGVNLEQSLVALGTDMIKTLVISDSVFQTFNSFPHSGSTDLRAFWKRSLAAAVIAREVARRIDYPHLEEAYLAGLLHNVGRLALLATAPKEYAYNFTARDDEDLCAVEQRTLQITHAEAGAWLIERWQLDSFLADAVLYHHESSERLESAHPLIRIVRLAHLMSHHPEDRAALHDGAALCGLDEGELDAMLTGAARQVDKAAIHLGIDLAGADDIPTPPAYVAPVLDPVQQRLQEEVRNLVLVSEVGQTFARQQGESDLLESMTRSARILFDFDNTVILLENPTGQMLIGAPGGGTQRIAEFAIPLNKGGQIAGAALARRTAYIGRDGQPLGLAEEQLLRMLGTDSLVCLPLVAGNRCLGVMVGGIKAWQVPGCQKRERFMQSFGAQAATALETALSERGNARRQLASVADEYREASRRVVHEVNNPLSIIKNYLSVLDSKLARQEPVASEMSVLNEEIDRVGQLIGSLADIKPEVGGPRPIDVAKVAEDVVRLFRAGQFVPPSVQIATSLGEDARLVEGEADLLKQILVNLVKNAVEALGGSGGGRIEIVNRGHVHRERKLYVELAVLDNGPGLAPEVMANLFSPVRSTKDGAHRGLGLSIVHGLVNKLNGQIACRSGRGGTAFEILLPAWSGASAAPALPARALGSV
;
A
#
# COMPACT_ATOMS: atom_id res chain seq x y z
N MET A 1 -1.86 2.11 -8.66
CA MET A 1 -2.19 0.68 -8.97
C MET A 1 -2.32 0.51 -10.49
N HIS A 2 -1.20 0.33 -11.18
CA HIS A 2 -1.13 -0.12 -12.59
C HIS A 2 0.23 -0.80 -12.75
N GLN A 3 0.25 -2.14 -12.75
CA GLN A 3 1.40 -2.91 -13.23
C GLN A 3 1.56 -2.67 -14.75
N PRO A 4 2.78 -2.78 -15.29
CA PRO A 4 3.15 -2.14 -16.55
C PRO A 4 2.48 -2.79 -17.76
N ASP A 5 1.73 -1.97 -18.53
CA ASP A 5 1.19 -2.23 -19.88
C ASP A 5 2.24 -2.62 -20.96
N GLN A 6 3.49 -2.88 -20.58
CA GLN A 6 4.58 -3.19 -21.51
C GLN A 6 5.04 -4.66 -21.47
N ASP A 7 4.79 -5.40 -20.38
CA ASP A 7 5.11 -6.83 -20.37
C ASP A 7 3.95 -7.59 -21.00
N ILE A 8 4.15 -8.05 -22.24
CA ILE A 8 3.12 -8.77 -22.99
C ILE A 8 2.78 -10.10 -22.31
N ARG A 9 3.68 -10.71 -21.54
CA ARG A 9 3.35 -11.88 -20.72
C ARG A 9 2.36 -11.55 -19.60
N ASN A 10 2.50 -10.38 -18.97
CA ASN A 10 1.52 -9.88 -18.01
C ASN A 10 0.20 -9.46 -18.69
N ARG A 11 0.25 -8.88 -19.90
CA ARG A 11 -0.97 -8.59 -20.67
C ARG A 11 -1.69 -9.85 -21.09
N LEU A 12 -0.97 -10.92 -21.45
CA LEU A 12 -1.51 -12.26 -21.71
C LEU A 12 -2.21 -12.82 -20.46
N LEU A 13 -1.64 -12.63 -19.27
CA LEU A 13 -2.25 -13.05 -18.00
C LEU A 13 -3.55 -12.30 -17.67
N ILE A 14 -3.59 -10.99 -17.91
CA ILE A 14 -4.72 -10.11 -17.57
C ILE A 14 -5.78 -10.08 -18.69
N ALA A 15 -5.40 -10.40 -19.93
CA ALA A 15 -6.32 -10.45 -21.04
C ALA A 15 -7.41 -11.50 -20.79
N ARG A 16 -8.65 -11.14 -21.14
CA ARG A 16 -9.81 -12.05 -21.12
C ARG A 16 -9.74 -12.99 -22.32
N LEU A 17 -8.65 -13.76 -22.41
CA LEU A 17 -8.52 -14.81 -23.41
C LEU A 17 -9.56 -15.91 -23.13
N PRO A 18 -10.11 -16.52 -24.17
CA PRO A 18 -11.15 -17.52 -23.98
C PRO A 18 -10.61 -18.79 -23.32
N ALA A 19 -11.45 -19.37 -22.48
CA ALA A 19 -11.20 -20.69 -21.90
C ALA A 19 -11.53 -21.77 -22.96
N MET A 20 -10.78 -22.87 -22.91
CA MET A 20 -11.06 -24.02 -23.77
C MET A 20 -12.42 -24.64 -23.41
N PRO A 21 -13.32 -24.89 -24.38
CA PRO A 21 -14.60 -25.55 -24.11
C PRO A 21 -14.40 -26.91 -23.45
N GLN A 22 -15.15 -27.19 -22.38
CA GLN A 22 -15.01 -28.45 -21.61
C GLN A 22 -15.25 -29.70 -22.47
N ILE A 23 -16.11 -29.60 -23.50
CA ILE A 23 -16.33 -30.69 -24.44
C ILE A 23 -15.05 -31.06 -25.20
N LEU A 24 -14.24 -30.08 -25.56
CA LEU A 24 -12.99 -30.29 -26.28
C LEU A 24 -11.90 -30.83 -25.34
N VAL A 25 -11.80 -30.31 -24.11
CA VAL A 25 -10.89 -30.86 -23.09
C VAL A 25 -11.18 -32.34 -22.84
N LYS A 26 -12.45 -32.69 -22.58
CA LYS A 26 -12.87 -34.09 -22.39
C LYS A 26 -12.60 -34.93 -23.63
N LEU A 27 -12.85 -34.40 -24.82
CA LEU A 27 -12.58 -35.13 -26.05
C LEU A 27 -11.08 -35.43 -26.18
N ILE A 28 -10.20 -34.46 -25.87
CA ILE A 28 -8.73 -34.60 -25.89
C ILE A 28 -8.22 -35.61 -24.85
N GLU A 29 -8.71 -35.54 -23.61
CA GLU A 29 -8.39 -36.52 -22.55
C GLU A 29 -8.66 -37.96 -23.01
N HIS A 30 -9.68 -38.14 -23.86
CA HIS A 30 -10.08 -39.42 -24.41
C HIS A 30 -9.64 -39.63 -25.88
N LEU A 31 -8.84 -38.72 -26.47
CA LEU A 31 -8.10 -39.00 -27.70
C LEU A 31 -6.87 -39.88 -27.41
N GLN A 32 -6.40 -39.86 -26.16
CA GLN A 32 -5.26 -40.64 -25.69
C GLN A 32 -5.64 -42.05 -25.22
N ALA A 33 -6.89 -42.25 -24.81
CA ALA A 33 -7.47 -43.55 -24.52
C ALA A 33 -8.34 -43.98 -25.71
N ASP A 34 -7.95 -45.02 -26.45
CA ASP A 34 -8.64 -45.53 -27.65
C ASP A 34 -10.10 -46.03 -27.46
N ASP A 35 -10.79 -45.63 -26.39
CA ASP A 35 -11.91 -46.39 -25.82
C ASP A 35 -13.21 -45.58 -25.64
N LEU A 36 -13.33 -44.38 -26.21
CA LEU A 36 -14.56 -43.61 -26.07
C LEU A 36 -15.67 -44.19 -26.95
N GLY A 37 -16.58 -44.92 -26.31
CA GLY A 37 -17.72 -45.54 -26.98
C GLY A 37 -18.68 -44.49 -27.57
N MET A 38 -19.32 -44.82 -28.69
CA MET A 38 -20.36 -43.97 -29.32
C MET A 38 -21.43 -43.43 -28.36
N PRO A 39 -21.89 -44.15 -27.32
CA PRO A 39 -22.84 -43.61 -26.34
C PRO A 39 -22.28 -42.45 -25.49
N GLU A 40 -20.99 -42.49 -25.12
CA GLU A 40 -20.34 -41.44 -24.34
C GLU A 40 -20.13 -40.19 -25.20
N LEU A 41 -19.74 -40.38 -26.46
CA LEU A 41 -19.59 -39.29 -27.42
C LEU A 41 -20.94 -38.60 -27.68
N ALA A 42 -22.01 -39.39 -27.84
CA ALA A 42 -23.36 -38.88 -27.99
C ALA A 42 -23.81 -38.09 -26.74
N ALA A 43 -23.53 -38.59 -25.53
CA ALA A 43 -23.85 -37.89 -24.29
C ALA A 43 -23.08 -36.57 -24.14
N LEU A 44 -21.81 -36.51 -24.56
CA LEU A 44 -21.03 -35.27 -24.57
C LEU A 44 -21.63 -34.24 -25.53
N ILE A 45 -22.02 -34.67 -26.74
CA ILE A 45 -22.58 -33.80 -27.78
C ILE A 45 -23.98 -33.31 -27.44
N GLN A 46 -24.83 -34.15 -26.83
CA GLN A 46 -26.22 -33.80 -26.48
C GLN A 46 -26.34 -32.56 -25.57
N ASN A 47 -25.30 -32.29 -24.78
CA ASN A 47 -25.28 -31.13 -23.88
C ASN A 47 -24.98 -29.81 -24.62
N ASP A 48 -24.59 -29.86 -25.91
CA ASP A 48 -24.38 -28.70 -26.77
C ASP A 48 -25.39 -28.70 -27.92
N ALA A 49 -26.42 -27.86 -27.81
CA ALA A 49 -27.48 -27.76 -28.80
C ALA A 49 -26.99 -27.25 -30.17
N GLY A 50 -25.95 -26.39 -30.18
CA GLY A 50 -25.35 -25.87 -31.41
C GLY A 50 -24.59 -26.95 -32.17
N MET A 51 -23.74 -27.70 -31.46
CA MET A 51 -22.98 -28.82 -32.03
C MET A 51 -23.90 -29.96 -32.49
N THR A 52 -24.93 -30.29 -31.68
CA THR A 52 -25.96 -31.28 -32.03
C THR A 52 -26.66 -30.90 -33.33
N GLY A 53 -27.08 -29.64 -33.48
CA GLY A 53 -27.73 -29.15 -34.70
C GLY A 53 -26.83 -29.25 -35.93
N LYS A 54 -25.55 -28.88 -35.80
CA LYS A 54 -24.56 -28.98 -36.89
C LYS A 54 -24.30 -30.41 -37.31
N LEU A 55 -24.12 -31.35 -36.38
CA LEU A 55 -23.89 -32.75 -36.70
C LEU A 55 -25.10 -33.39 -37.39
N LEU A 56 -26.31 -33.08 -36.94
CA LEU A 56 -27.54 -33.50 -37.61
C LEU A 56 -27.63 -32.92 -39.04
N ALA A 57 -27.25 -31.65 -39.22
CA ALA A 57 -27.22 -31.03 -40.54
C ALA A 57 -26.22 -31.74 -41.49
N VAL A 58 -25.01 -32.03 -41.02
CA VAL A 58 -23.99 -32.75 -41.82
C VAL A 58 -24.45 -34.17 -42.14
N ALA A 59 -24.99 -34.92 -41.16
CA ALA A 59 -25.53 -36.26 -41.37
C ALA A 59 -26.73 -36.29 -42.33
N SER A 60 -27.49 -35.20 -42.40
CA SER A 60 -28.63 -35.05 -43.32
C SER A 60 -28.24 -34.68 -44.75
N SER A 61 -26.96 -34.33 -44.99
CA SER A 61 -26.48 -33.97 -46.33
C SER A 61 -26.53 -35.15 -47.31
N SER A 62 -26.59 -34.86 -48.60
CA SER A 62 -26.73 -35.87 -49.67
C SER A 62 -25.62 -36.92 -49.69
N ALA A 63 -24.47 -36.65 -49.07
CA ALA A 63 -23.36 -37.57 -48.92
C ALA A 63 -23.61 -38.68 -47.88
N TYR A 64 -24.45 -38.43 -46.87
CA TYR A 64 -24.71 -39.35 -45.74
C TYR A 64 -26.19 -39.78 -45.62
N HIS A 65 -27.08 -39.16 -46.40
CA HIS A 65 -28.51 -39.41 -46.35
C HIS A 65 -28.90 -40.82 -46.84
N ARG A 66 -29.59 -41.60 -45.99
CA ARG A 66 -30.31 -42.83 -46.36
C ARG A 66 -31.82 -42.58 -46.32
N PRO A 67 -32.58 -42.85 -47.41
CA PRO A 67 -34.01 -42.57 -47.44
C PRO A 67 -34.79 -43.50 -46.49
N GLY A 68 -35.64 -42.93 -45.63
CA GLY A 68 -36.75 -43.65 -44.98
C GLY A 68 -36.73 -43.87 -43.45
N ARG A 69 -35.81 -43.30 -42.66
CA ARG A 69 -35.85 -43.38 -41.18
C ARG A 69 -35.70 -42.02 -40.53
N GLY A 70 -36.52 -41.75 -39.50
CA GLY A 70 -36.42 -40.55 -38.68
C GLY A 70 -35.04 -40.44 -38.05
N VAL A 71 -34.46 -39.24 -38.11
CA VAL A 71 -33.08 -38.95 -37.71
C VAL A 71 -33.03 -38.78 -36.19
N ASN A 72 -32.51 -39.79 -35.48
CA ASN A 72 -32.09 -39.60 -34.08
C ASN A 72 -30.58 -39.32 -34.04
N LEU A 73 -30.12 -38.67 -32.98
CA LEU A 73 -28.72 -38.25 -32.86
C LEU A 73 -27.77 -39.46 -32.93
N GLU A 74 -28.05 -40.54 -32.21
CA GLU A 74 -27.21 -41.74 -32.20
C GLU A 74 -27.05 -42.38 -33.60
N GLN A 75 -28.12 -42.51 -34.39
CA GLN A 75 -28.05 -43.04 -35.75
C GLN A 75 -27.28 -42.11 -36.68
N SER A 76 -27.39 -40.79 -36.46
CA SER A 76 -26.63 -39.78 -37.22
C SER A 76 -25.15 -39.86 -36.92
N LEU A 77 -24.79 -40.01 -35.64
CA LEU A 77 -23.41 -40.19 -35.21
C LEU A 77 -22.83 -41.51 -35.74
N VAL A 78 -23.60 -42.61 -35.70
CA VAL A 78 -23.16 -43.90 -36.29
C VAL A 78 -22.92 -43.79 -37.80
N ALA A 79 -23.74 -43.01 -38.53
CA ALA A 79 -23.57 -42.81 -39.97
C ALA A 79 -22.33 -41.95 -40.32
N LEU A 80 -21.97 -40.99 -39.47
CA LEU A 80 -20.78 -40.15 -39.64
C LEU A 80 -19.48 -40.87 -39.28
N GLY A 81 -19.53 -41.79 -38.30
CA GLY A 81 -18.36 -42.46 -37.76
C GLY A 81 -17.60 -41.61 -36.74
N THR A 82 -16.85 -42.26 -35.85
CA THR A 82 -16.13 -41.64 -34.73
C THR A 82 -15.16 -40.55 -35.17
N ASP A 83 -14.41 -40.79 -36.24
CA ASP A 83 -13.32 -39.92 -36.66
C ASP A 83 -13.85 -38.59 -37.22
N MET A 84 -14.89 -38.65 -38.05
CA MET A 84 -15.55 -37.46 -38.58
C MET A 84 -16.20 -36.63 -37.45
N ILE A 85 -16.78 -37.28 -36.45
CA ILE A 85 -17.35 -36.58 -35.30
C ILE A 85 -16.25 -35.88 -34.50
N LYS A 86 -15.15 -36.58 -34.18
CA LYS A 86 -14.01 -35.99 -33.47
C LYS A 86 -13.49 -34.76 -34.22
N THR A 87 -13.25 -34.87 -35.53
CA THR A 87 -12.81 -33.74 -36.34
C THR A 87 -13.78 -32.58 -36.29
N LEU A 88 -15.09 -32.81 -36.53
CA LEU A 88 -16.09 -31.73 -36.54
C LEU A 88 -16.24 -31.05 -35.18
N VAL A 89 -16.26 -31.83 -34.09
CA VAL A 89 -16.36 -31.29 -32.72
C VAL A 89 -15.11 -30.50 -32.36
N ILE A 90 -13.92 -31.01 -32.70
CA ILE A 90 -12.65 -30.30 -32.50
C ILE A 90 -12.65 -28.98 -33.27
N SER A 91 -12.89 -29.04 -34.58
CA SER A 91 -12.85 -27.86 -35.44
C SER A 91 -13.88 -26.81 -35.01
N ASP A 92 -15.11 -27.23 -34.66
CA ASP A 92 -16.15 -26.29 -34.23
C ASP A 92 -15.82 -25.66 -32.88
N SER A 93 -15.35 -26.45 -31.92
CA SER A 93 -14.97 -25.96 -30.59
C SER A 93 -13.80 -24.97 -30.67
N VAL A 94 -12.78 -25.29 -31.46
CA VAL A 94 -11.65 -24.37 -31.70
C VAL A 94 -12.12 -23.12 -32.45
N PHE A 95 -13.00 -23.26 -33.43
CA PHE A 95 -13.57 -22.14 -34.18
C PHE A 95 -14.33 -21.15 -33.29
N GLN A 96 -15.21 -21.67 -32.43
CA GLN A 96 -15.91 -20.86 -31.44
C GLN A 96 -14.95 -20.17 -30.48
N THR A 97 -13.92 -20.88 -30.03
CA THR A 97 -12.87 -20.34 -29.16
C THR A 97 -12.15 -19.17 -29.84
N PHE A 98 -11.69 -19.32 -31.07
CA PHE A 98 -10.98 -18.27 -31.80
C PHE A 98 -11.87 -17.05 -32.07
N ASN A 99 -13.14 -17.25 -32.42
CA ASN A 99 -14.08 -16.14 -32.63
C ASN A 99 -14.41 -15.37 -31.34
N SER A 100 -14.20 -15.98 -30.17
CA SER A 100 -14.41 -15.32 -28.89
C SER A 100 -13.22 -14.45 -28.44
N PHE A 101 -12.11 -14.42 -29.18
CA PHE A 101 -11.02 -13.48 -28.91
C PHE A 101 -11.51 -12.02 -29.13
N PRO A 102 -11.05 -11.06 -28.32
CA PRO A 102 -11.29 -9.64 -28.57
C PRO A 102 -10.59 -9.18 -29.87
N HIS A 103 -11.33 -9.11 -30.98
CA HIS A 103 -10.76 -8.65 -32.25
C HIS A 103 -10.79 -7.12 -32.32
N SER A 104 -9.65 -6.50 -32.65
CA SER A 104 -9.57 -5.07 -32.97
C SER A 104 -10.11 -4.80 -34.38
N GLY A 105 -11.43 -4.94 -34.56
CA GLY A 105 -12.29 -4.26 -35.54
C GLY A 105 -12.02 -4.30 -37.05
N SER A 106 -10.83 -4.66 -37.56
CA SER A 106 -10.48 -4.49 -38.99
C SER A 106 -9.60 -5.58 -39.59
N THR A 107 -9.19 -6.59 -38.82
CA THR A 107 -8.27 -7.63 -39.31
C THR A 107 -9.04 -8.78 -39.94
N ASP A 108 -8.72 -9.10 -41.19
CA ASP A 108 -9.32 -10.21 -41.93
C ASP A 108 -8.70 -11.56 -41.51
N LEU A 109 -9.55 -12.48 -41.03
CA LEU A 109 -9.12 -13.79 -40.53
C LEU A 109 -9.21 -14.90 -41.60
N ARG A 110 -9.70 -14.63 -42.81
CA ARG A 110 -9.94 -15.67 -43.82
C ARG A 110 -8.67 -16.43 -44.20
N ALA A 111 -7.57 -15.73 -44.44
CA ALA A 111 -6.26 -16.33 -44.72
C ALA A 111 -5.73 -17.15 -43.53
N PHE A 112 -5.89 -16.62 -42.30
CA PHE A 112 -5.51 -17.32 -41.08
C PHE A 112 -6.27 -18.64 -40.91
N TRP A 113 -7.59 -18.62 -41.13
CA TRP A 113 -8.44 -19.81 -41.06
C TRP A 113 -8.09 -20.85 -42.12
N LYS A 114 -7.91 -20.42 -43.36
CA LYS A 114 -7.52 -21.31 -44.46
C LYS A 114 -6.21 -22.04 -44.15
N ARG A 115 -5.20 -21.31 -43.67
CA ARG A 115 -3.88 -21.86 -43.32
C ARG A 115 -3.92 -22.80 -42.11
N SER A 116 -4.67 -22.45 -41.07
CA SER A 116 -4.83 -23.30 -39.88
C SER A 116 -5.56 -24.60 -40.22
N LEU A 117 -6.62 -24.54 -41.04
CA LEU A 117 -7.32 -25.74 -41.52
C LEU A 117 -6.44 -26.60 -42.45
N ALA A 118 -5.65 -25.97 -43.32
CA ALA A 118 -4.72 -26.68 -44.18
C ALA A 118 -3.67 -27.43 -43.36
N ALA A 119 -3.04 -26.76 -42.39
CA ALA A 119 -2.09 -27.38 -41.47
C ALA A 119 -2.72 -28.54 -40.68
N ALA A 120 -3.94 -28.39 -40.17
CA ALA A 120 -4.67 -29.44 -39.46
C ALA A 120 -4.88 -30.70 -40.33
N VAL A 121 -5.38 -30.51 -41.56
CA VAL A 121 -5.63 -31.60 -42.49
C VAL A 121 -4.33 -32.30 -42.91
N ILE A 122 -3.29 -31.52 -43.21
CA ILE A 122 -1.98 -32.05 -43.61
C ILE A 122 -1.34 -32.81 -42.45
N ALA A 123 -1.36 -32.25 -41.23
CA ALA A 123 -0.81 -32.90 -40.05
C ALA A 123 -1.46 -34.27 -39.81
N ARG A 124 -2.78 -34.38 -39.99
CA ARG A 124 -3.49 -35.67 -39.90
C ARG A 124 -3.10 -36.65 -41.01
N GLU A 125 -2.89 -36.16 -42.23
CA GLU A 125 -2.47 -37.01 -43.35
C GLU A 125 -1.03 -37.52 -43.17
N VAL A 126 -0.11 -36.65 -42.74
CA VAL A 126 1.26 -37.03 -42.37
C VAL A 126 1.22 -38.07 -41.25
N ALA A 127 0.47 -37.80 -40.19
CA ALA A 127 0.29 -38.72 -39.07
C ALA A 127 -0.17 -40.11 -39.53
N ARG A 128 -1.13 -40.20 -40.46
CA ARG A 128 -1.60 -41.47 -41.02
C ARG A 128 -0.52 -42.22 -41.79
N ARG A 129 0.30 -41.52 -42.58
CA ARG A 129 1.34 -42.16 -43.41
C ARG A 129 2.51 -42.68 -42.62
N ILE A 130 2.80 -42.06 -41.48
CA ILE A 130 3.89 -42.47 -40.59
C ILE A 130 3.40 -43.38 -39.45
N ASP A 131 2.16 -43.87 -39.54
CA ASP A 131 1.50 -44.72 -38.54
C ASP A 131 1.50 -44.11 -37.12
N TYR A 132 1.34 -42.78 -37.01
CA TYR A 132 1.17 -42.11 -35.71
C TYR A 132 -0.21 -42.45 -35.12
N PRO A 133 -0.30 -42.95 -33.88
CA PRO A 133 -1.54 -43.48 -33.33
C PRO A 133 -2.62 -42.41 -33.08
N HIS A 134 -2.23 -41.18 -32.73
CA HIS A 134 -3.17 -40.13 -32.32
C HIS A 134 -3.46 -39.15 -33.47
N LEU A 135 -4.15 -39.61 -34.51
CA LEU A 135 -4.46 -38.82 -35.71
C LEU A 135 -5.19 -37.50 -35.43
N GLU A 136 -6.15 -37.52 -34.50
CA GLU A 136 -6.93 -36.33 -34.13
C GLU A 136 -6.14 -35.36 -33.24
N GLU A 137 -5.14 -35.84 -32.51
CA GLU A 137 -4.18 -34.99 -31.78
C GLU A 137 -3.28 -34.24 -32.79
N ALA A 138 -2.80 -34.92 -33.84
CA ALA A 138 -2.07 -34.27 -34.93
C ALA A 138 -2.94 -33.23 -35.68
N TYR A 139 -4.21 -33.56 -35.93
CA TYR A 139 -5.16 -32.61 -36.51
C TYR A 139 -5.33 -31.36 -35.62
N LEU A 140 -5.57 -31.55 -34.33
CA LEU A 140 -5.71 -30.46 -33.36
C LEU A 140 -4.44 -29.62 -33.26
N ALA A 141 -3.26 -30.26 -33.22
CA ALA A 141 -1.97 -29.57 -33.17
C ALA A 141 -1.78 -28.66 -34.39
N GLY A 142 -2.07 -29.18 -35.59
CA GLY A 142 -2.05 -28.39 -36.82
C GLY A 142 -3.07 -27.25 -36.83
N LEU A 143 -4.24 -27.44 -36.21
CA LEU A 143 -5.24 -26.37 -36.09
C LEU A 143 -4.83 -25.27 -35.11
N LEU A 144 -4.14 -25.63 -34.01
CA LEU A 144 -3.77 -24.74 -32.92
C LEU A 144 -2.36 -24.12 -33.06
N HIS A 145 -1.49 -24.59 -33.95
CA HIS A 145 -0.08 -24.17 -34.00
C HIS A 145 0.13 -22.66 -34.07
N ASN A 146 -0.83 -21.94 -34.64
CA ASN A 146 -0.79 -20.49 -34.81
C ASN A 146 -1.76 -19.71 -33.91
N VAL A 147 -2.36 -20.36 -32.90
CA VAL A 147 -3.29 -19.71 -31.96
C VAL A 147 -2.64 -18.52 -31.22
N GLY A 148 -1.33 -18.56 -31.02
CA GLY A 148 -0.60 -17.48 -30.40
C GLY A 148 -0.70 -16.16 -31.17
N ARG A 149 -0.88 -16.17 -32.50
CA ARG A 149 -1.09 -14.95 -33.28
C ARG A 149 -2.40 -14.25 -32.90
N LEU A 150 -3.45 -15.01 -32.61
CA LEU A 150 -4.72 -14.47 -32.10
C LEU A 150 -4.58 -13.95 -30.68
N ALA A 151 -3.82 -14.65 -29.82
CA ALA A 151 -3.52 -14.19 -28.47
C ALA A 151 -2.74 -12.86 -28.49
N LEU A 152 -1.70 -12.75 -29.33
CA LEU A 152 -0.94 -11.52 -29.50
C LEU A 152 -1.80 -10.39 -30.09
N LEU A 153 -2.65 -10.67 -31.08
CA LEU A 153 -3.56 -9.67 -31.65
C LEU A 153 -4.57 -9.15 -30.61
N ALA A 154 -5.14 -10.05 -29.81
CA ALA A 154 -6.10 -9.68 -28.76
C ALA A 154 -5.46 -8.89 -27.62
N THR A 155 -4.21 -9.18 -27.29
CA THR A 155 -3.51 -8.56 -26.16
C THR A 155 -2.79 -7.28 -26.53
N ALA A 156 -2.23 -7.20 -27.74
CA ALA A 156 -1.45 -6.07 -28.26
C ALA A 156 -1.88 -5.67 -29.68
N PRO A 157 -3.15 -5.25 -29.88
CA PRO A 157 -3.68 -5.01 -31.22
C PRO A 157 -2.97 -3.87 -31.96
N LYS A 158 -2.47 -2.84 -31.25
CA LYS A 158 -1.77 -1.73 -31.91
C LYS A 158 -0.36 -2.11 -32.35
N GLU A 159 0.28 -2.96 -31.55
CA GLU A 159 1.66 -3.39 -31.70
C GLU A 159 1.80 -4.63 -32.60
N TYR A 160 0.74 -5.44 -32.78
CA TYR A 160 0.81 -6.67 -33.55
C TYR A 160 -0.02 -6.67 -34.84
N ALA A 161 -1.04 -5.79 -34.98
CA ALA A 161 -1.93 -5.83 -36.15
C ALA A 161 -1.21 -5.74 -37.51
N TYR A 162 -0.10 -5.00 -37.59
CA TYR A 162 0.67 -4.88 -38.84
C TYR A 162 1.45 -6.15 -39.21
N ASN A 163 1.76 -7.02 -38.24
CA ASN A 163 2.44 -8.29 -38.45
C ASN A 163 1.50 -9.50 -38.38
N PHE A 164 0.21 -9.29 -38.10
CA PHE A 164 -0.77 -10.38 -38.02
C PHE A 164 -0.97 -11.12 -39.35
N THR A 165 -0.80 -10.46 -40.49
CA THR A 165 -0.84 -11.10 -41.81
C THR A 165 0.54 -11.29 -42.42
N ALA A 166 1.61 -10.94 -41.70
CA ALA A 166 2.97 -11.16 -42.19
C ALA A 166 3.22 -12.65 -42.43
N ARG A 167 4.16 -12.93 -43.35
CA ARG A 167 4.67 -14.27 -43.64
C ARG A 167 5.14 -14.91 -42.33
N ASP A 168 4.76 -16.15 -42.12
CA ASP A 168 4.94 -16.85 -40.85
C ASP A 168 6.22 -17.66 -40.87
N ASP A 169 7.34 -16.99 -40.66
CA ASP A 169 8.70 -17.56 -40.74
C ASP A 169 9.57 -17.10 -39.56
N GLU A 170 10.85 -17.50 -39.57
CA GLU A 170 11.83 -17.12 -38.55
C GLU A 170 12.02 -15.59 -38.43
N ASP A 171 11.85 -14.85 -39.53
CA ASP A 171 11.93 -13.39 -39.52
C ASP A 171 10.78 -12.79 -38.71
N LEU A 172 9.56 -13.30 -38.87
CA LEU A 172 8.43 -12.91 -38.02
C LEU A 172 8.71 -13.19 -36.55
N CYS A 173 9.21 -14.38 -36.22
CA CYS A 173 9.60 -14.73 -34.85
C CYS A 173 10.65 -13.76 -34.29
N ALA A 174 11.66 -13.39 -35.08
CA ALA A 174 12.68 -12.44 -34.67
C ALA A 174 12.13 -11.02 -34.43
N VAL A 175 11.18 -10.58 -35.26
CA VAL A 175 10.50 -9.29 -35.10
C VAL A 175 9.61 -9.29 -33.86
N GLU A 176 8.83 -10.34 -33.64
CA GLU A 176 8.01 -10.53 -32.44
C GLU A 176 8.87 -10.56 -31.18
N GLN A 177 9.98 -11.31 -31.19
CA GLN A 177 10.89 -11.35 -30.05
C GLN A 177 11.48 -9.97 -29.74
N ARG A 178 11.79 -9.17 -30.77
CA ARG A 178 12.33 -7.83 -30.61
C ARG A 178 11.29 -6.81 -30.14
N THR A 179 10.06 -6.90 -30.63
CA THR A 179 9.01 -5.89 -30.41
C THR A 179 8.10 -6.22 -29.22
N LEU A 180 7.82 -7.51 -29.02
CA LEU A 180 6.87 -8.04 -28.05
C LEU A 180 7.54 -8.85 -26.93
N GLN A 181 8.83 -9.20 -27.04
CA GLN A 181 9.57 -10.05 -26.08
C GLN A 181 9.00 -11.46 -25.90
N ILE A 182 8.15 -11.87 -26.84
CA ILE A 182 7.58 -13.21 -26.94
C ILE A 182 7.24 -13.46 -28.41
N THR A 183 7.44 -14.69 -28.89
CA THR A 183 6.99 -15.10 -30.23
C THR A 183 5.54 -15.58 -30.20
N HIS A 184 4.87 -15.65 -31.36
CA HIS A 184 3.56 -16.27 -31.44
C HIS A 184 3.59 -17.76 -31.06
N ALA A 185 4.68 -18.48 -31.36
CA ALA A 185 4.87 -19.87 -30.95
C ALA A 185 4.92 -19.99 -29.41
N GLU A 186 5.69 -19.15 -28.73
CA GLU A 186 5.75 -19.09 -27.26
C GLU A 186 4.40 -18.69 -26.64
N ALA A 187 3.71 -17.70 -27.22
CA ALA A 187 2.39 -17.26 -26.75
C ALA A 187 1.31 -18.35 -26.93
N GLY A 188 1.38 -19.10 -28.03
CA GLY A 188 0.49 -20.23 -28.32
C GLY A 188 0.72 -21.40 -27.37
N ALA A 189 1.98 -21.79 -27.14
CA ALA A 189 2.34 -22.84 -26.20
C ALA A 189 1.88 -22.50 -24.78
N TRP A 190 2.15 -21.27 -24.33
CA TRP A 190 1.69 -20.76 -23.03
C TRP A 190 0.16 -20.82 -22.88
N LEU A 191 -0.58 -20.51 -23.95
CA LEU A 191 -2.05 -20.59 -23.93
C LEU A 191 -2.53 -22.05 -23.80
N ILE A 192 -1.88 -22.98 -24.50
CA ILE A 192 -2.19 -24.41 -24.45
C ILE A 192 -1.89 -25.00 -23.06
N GLU A 193 -0.76 -24.65 -22.45
CA GLU A 193 -0.43 -25.06 -21.07
C GLU A 193 -1.49 -24.59 -20.08
N ARG A 194 -2.00 -23.36 -20.26
CA ARG A 194 -3.06 -22.80 -19.41
C ARG A 194 -4.40 -23.51 -19.59
N TRP A 195 -4.66 -24.07 -20.76
CA TRP A 195 -5.83 -24.92 -21.00
C TRP A 195 -5.70 -26.30 -20.36
N GLN A 196 -4.54 -26.63 -19.77
CA GLN A 196 -4.27 -27.91 -19.09
C GLN A 196 -4.53 -29.12 -19.99
N LEU A 197 -4.09 -29.03 -21.25
CA LEU A 197 -4.14 -30.15 -22.17
C LEU A 197 -2.92 -31.04 -21.93
N ASP A 198 -3.12 -32.17 -21.26
CA ASP A 198 -2.05 -33.15 -20.94
C ASP A 198 -1.55 -33.86 -22.20
N SER A 199 -0.74 -33.20 -23.04
CA SER A 199 -0.23 -33.71 -24.31
C SER A 199 1.04 -32.95 -24.77
N PHE A 200 1.75 -33.49 -25.77
CA PHE A 200 2.82 -32.80 -26.50
C PHE A 200 2.32 -31.65 -27.41
N LEU A 201 1.04 -31.26 -27.31
CA LEU A 201 0.48 -30.14 -28.08
C LEU A 201 1.23 -28.82 -27.84
N ALA A 202 1.56 -28.49 -26.58
CA ALA A 202 2.28 -27.26 -26.26
C ALA A 202 3.66 -27.24 -26.92
N ASP A 203 4.39 -28.36 -26.88
CA ASP A 203 5.70 -28.52 -27.53
C ASP A 203 5.60 -28.44 -29.06
N ALA A 204 4.58 -29.07 -29.65
CA ALA A 204 4.36 -29.00 -31.09
C ALA A 204 4.08 -27.57 -31.57
N VAL A 205 3.37 -26.79 -30.76
CA VAL A 205 3.15 -25.35 -31.01
C VAL A 205 4.40 -24.52 -30.70
N LEU A 206 5.20 -24.86 -29.71
CA LEU A 206 6.41 -24.11 -29.38
C LEU A 206 7.51 -24.26 -30.43
N TYR A 207 7.69 -25.48 -30.95
CA TYR A 207 8.85 -25.85 -31.77
C TYR A 207 8.57 -25.97 -33.27
N HIS A 208 7.41 -25.55 -33.78
CA HIS A 208 7.09 -25.65 -35.22
C HIS A 208 7.93 -24.74 -36.12
N HIS A 209 8.67 -23.79 -35.55
CA HIS A 209 9.67 -22.96 -36.23
C HIS A 209 11.13 -23.43 -36.02
N GLU A 210 11.36 -24.49 -35.25
CA GLU A 210 12.70 -24.97 -34.93
C GLU A 210 13.38 -25.62 -36.16
N SER A 211 14.71 -25.59 -36.18
CA SER A 211 15.49 -26.13 -37.31
C SER A 211 15.38 -27.66 -37.40
N SER A 212 15.44 -28.19 -38.63
CA SER A 212 15.31 -29.63 -38.88
C SER A 212 16.36 -30.46 -38.13
N GLU A 213 17.60 -29.97 -38.03
CA GLU A 213 18.70 -30.61 -37.29
C GLU A 213 18.37 -30.87 -35.82
N ARG A 214 17.69 -29.92 -35.15
CA ARG A 214 17.31 -30.06 -33.74
C ARG A 214 16.12 -30.98 -33.54
N LEU A 215 15.30 -31.17 -34.58
CA LEU A 215 14.07 -31.95 -34.53
C LEU A 215 14.27 -33.44 -34.82
N GLU A 216 15.46 -33.90 -35.23
CA GLU A 216 15.73 -35.32 -35.55
C GLU A 216 15.34 -36.29 -34.43
N SER A 217 15.57 -35.90 -33.18
CA SER A 217 15.26 -36.70 -31.99
C SER A 217 13.97 -36.28 -31.27
N ALA A 218 13.21 -35.36 -31.85
CA ALA A 218 12.00 -34.82 -31.25
C ALA A 218 10.79 -35.76 -31.38
N HIS A 219 9.79 -35.54 -30.52
CA HIS A 219 8.53 -36.27 -30.55
C HIS A 219 7.88 -36.21 -31.95
N PRO A 220 7.30 -37.30 -32.48
CA PRO A 220 6.70 -37.32 -33.82
C PRO A 220 5.72 -36.19 -34.08
N LEU A 221 4.90 -35.82 -33.09
CA LEU A 221 3.93 -34.71 -33.20
C LEU A 221 4.59 -33.39 -33.60
N ILE A 222 5.77 -33.07 -33.08
CA ILE A 222 6.49 -31.84 -33.39
C ILE A 222 6.94 -31.85 -34.85
N ARG A 223 7.47 -32.99 -35.32
CA ARG A 223 7.91 -33.19 -36.71
C ARG A 223 6.73 -33.14 -37.70
N ILE A 224 5.60 -33.75 -37.33
CA ILE A 224 4.35 -33.70 -38.10
C ILE A 224 3.88 -32.25 -38.28
N VAL A 225 3.81 -31.48 -37.19
CA VAL A 225 3.35 -30.09 -37.24
C VAL A 225 4.33 -29.20 -38.00
N ARG A 226 5.64 -29.41 -37.86
CA ARG A 226 6.66 -28.72 -38.66
C ARG A 226 6.44 -28.93 -40.16
N LEU A 227 6.30 -30.18 -40.61
CA LEU A 227 6.05 -30.48 -42.02
C LEU A 227 4.72 -29.91 -42.50
N ALA A 228 3.66 -30.02 -41.69
CA ALA A 228 2.35 -29.47 -42.03
C ALA A 228 2.37 -27.94 -42.14
N HIS A 229 3.11 -27.26 -41.27
CA HIS A 229 3.33 -25.81 -41.32
C HIS A 229 4.06 -25.43 -42.62
N LEU A 230 5.19 -26.07 -42.94
CA LEU A 230 5.94 -25.81 -44.18
C LEU A 230 5.07 -26.01 -45.42
N MET A 231 4.33 -27.12 -45.49
CA MET A 231 3.43 -27.41 -46.63
C MET A 231 2.30 -26.37 -46.78
N SER A 232 1.75 -25.86 -45.67
CA SER A 232 0.63 -24.93 -45.69
C SER A 232 1.03 -23.46 -45.82
N HIS A 233 2.21 -23.07 -45.34
CA HIS A 233 2.67 -21.68 -45.27
C HIS A 233 3.79 -21.35 -46.26
N HIS A 234 4.60 -22.35 -46.63
CA HIS A 234 5.80 -22.24 -47.45
C HIS A 234 5.91 -23.34 -48.53
N PRO A 235 4.86 -23.63 -49.32
CA PRO A 235 4.90 -24.65 -50.36
C PRO A 235 5.97 -24.40 -51.44
N GLU A 236 6.46 -23.16 -51.55
CA GLU A 236 7.54 -22.76 -52.45
C GLU A 236 8.95 -23.16 -51.99
N ASP A 237 9.16 -23.40 -50.68
CA ASP A 237 10.47 -23.72 -50.13
C ASP A 237 10.76 -25.22 -50.21
N ARG A 238 11.17 -25.68 -51.40
CA ARG A 238 11.42 -27.10 -51.67
C ARG A 238 12.54 -27.70 -50.79
N ALA A 239 13.53 -26.90 -50.39
CA ALA A 239 14.61 -27.38 -49.54
C ALA A 239 14.10 -27.69 -48.13
N ALA A 240 13.37 -26.75 -47.52
CA ALA A 240 12.77 -26.98 -46.20
C ALA A 240 11.74 -28.12 -46.22
N LEU A 241 10.95 -28.25 -47.29
CA LEU A 241 10.01 -29.35 -47.47
C LEU A 241 10.70 -30.71 -47.57
N HIS A 242 11.83 -30.79 -48.28
CA HIS A 242 12.63 -31.99 -48.38
C HIS A 242 13.13 -32.45 -47.00
N ASP A 243 13.71 -31.51 -46.23
CA ASP A 243 14.21 -31.80 -44.88
C ASP A 243 13.08 -32.20 -43.92
N GLY A 244 11.94 -31.49 -43.98
CA GLY A 244 10.76 -31.81 -43.17
C GLY A 244 10.14 -33.17 -43.49
N ALA A 245 10.10 -33.54 -44.78
CA ALA A 245 9.64 -34.86 -45.22
C ALA A 245 10.59 -35.97 -44.74
N ALA A 246 11.90 -35.74 -44.84
CA ALA A 246 12.91 -36.66 -44.33
C ALA A 246 12.77 -36.92 -42.82
N LEU A 247 12.51 -35.88 -42.01
CA LEU A 247 12.24 -36.02 -40.58
C LEU A 247 11.04 -36.91 -40.26
N CYS A 248 10.05 -36.94 -41.15
CA CYS A 248 8.86 -37.78 -41.05
C CYS A 248 9.03 -39.14 -41.76
N GLY A 249 10.14 -39.39 -42.44
CA GLY A 249 10.34 -40.61 -43.24
C GLY A 249 9.46 -40.69 -44.49
N LEU A 250 9.04 -39.55 -45.04
CA LEU A 250 8.22 -39.47 -46.25
C LEU A 250 9.06 -39.09 -47.49
N ASP A 251 8.62 -39.53 -48.66
CA ASP A 251 9.23 -39.15 -49.94
C ASP A 251 8.64 -37.81 -50.44
N GLU A 252 9.49 -36.98 -51.05
CA GLU A 252 9.11 -35.66 -51.54
C GLU A 252 8.03 -35.75 -52.64
N GLY A 253 8.04 -36.83 -53.43
CA GLY A 253 7.04 -37.09 -54.48
C GLY A 253 5.62 -37.28 -53.94
N GLU A 254 5.46 -37.51 -52.64
CA GLU A 254 4.16 -37.69 -52.00
C GLU A 254 3.49 -36.37 -51.59
N LEU A 255 4.28 -35.31 -51.41
CA LEU A 255 3.85 -34.04 -50.82
C LEU A 255 2.82 -33.30 -51.69
N ASP A 256 3.02 -33.26 -53.01
CA ASP A 256 2.13 -32.54 -53.93
C ASP A 256 0.73 -33.18 -53.99
N ALA A 257 0.67 -34.51 -53.92
CA ALA A 257 -0.58 -35.26 -53.84
C ALA A 257 -1.31 -35.00 -52.51
N MET A 258 -0.56 -34.91 -51.41
CA MET A 258 -1.08 -34.55 -50.10
C MET A 258 -1.64 -33.13 -50.06
N LEU A 259 -0.93 -32.14 -50.61
CA LEU A 259 -1.39 -30.75 -50.72
C LEU A 259 -2.70 -30.64 -51.50
N THR A 260 -2.78 -31.32 -52.65
CA THR A 260 -3.99 -31.33 -53.49
C THR A 260 -5.16 -32.03 -52.78
N GLY A 261 -4.88 -33.09 -52.02
CA GLY A 261 -5.85 -33.75 -51.16
C GLY A 261 -6.34 -32.85 -50.03
N ALA A 262 -5.42 -32.14 -49.39
CA ALA A 262 -5.69 -31.26 -48.27
C ALA A 262 -6.57 -30.07 -48.67
N ALA A 263 -6.27 -29.41 -49.80
CA ALA A 263 -7.08 -28.30 -50.31
C ALA A 263 -8.58 -28.68 -50.44
N ARG A 264 -8.87 -29.86 -51.01
CA ARG A 264 -10.25 -30.37 -51.13
C ARG A 264 -10.93 -30.64 -49.79
N GLN A 265 -10.17 -31.06 -48.77
CA GLN A 265 -10.72 -31.29 -47.44
C GLN A 265 -10.92 -29.98 -46.67
N VAL A 266 -10.04 -28.99 -46.87
CA VAL A 266 -10.17 -27.64 -46.29
C VAL A 266 -11.47 -26.98 -46.77
N ASP A 267 -11.76 -27.02 -48.07
CA ASP A 267 -13.00 -26.45 -48.61
C ASP A 267 -14.25 -27.09 -47.98
N LYS A 268 -14.24 -28.42 -47.84
CA LYS A 268 -15.34 -29.15 -47.18
C LYS A 268 -15.48 -28.76 -45.71
N ALA A 269 -14.36 -28.70 -44.98
CA ALA A 269 -14.35 -28.33 -43.56
C ALA A 269 -14.86 -26.89 -43.36
N ALA A 270 -14.42 -25.95 -44.21
CA ALA A 270 -14.85 -24.56 -44.16
C ALA A 270 -16.35 -24.41 -44.38
N ILE A 271 -16.93 -25.12 -45.37
CA ILE A 271 -18.37 -25.14 -45.61
C ILE A 271 -19.13 -25.64 -44.37
N HIS A 272 -18.65 -26.71 -43.73
CA HIS A 272 -19.29 -27.27 -42.53
C HIS A 272 -19.22 -26.34 -41.32
N LEU A 273 -18.11 -25.62 -41.16
CA LEU A 273 -17.90 -24.65 -40.09
C LEU A 273 -18.59 -23.30 -40.36
N GLY A 274 -19.11 -23.09 -41.58
CA GLY A 274 -19.70 -21.82 -42.00
C GLY A 274 -18.66 -20.71 -42.19
N ILE A 275 -17.43 -21.07 -42.55
CA ILE A 275 -16.32 -20.14 -42.78
C ILE A 275 -16.29 -19.77 -44.26
N ASP A 276 -16.46 -18.48 -44.56
CA ASP A 276 -16.26 -17.96 -45.91
C ASP A 276 -14.76 -17.77 -46.19
N LEU A 277 -14.20 -18.66 -47.01
CA LEU A 277 -12.81 -18.59 -47.46
C LEU A 277 -12.64 -17.88 -48.82
N ALA A 278 -13.70 -17.30 -49.39
CA ALA A 278 -13.61 -16.59 -50.65
C ALA A 278 -12.63 -15.42 -50.52
N GLY A 279 -11.69 -15.29 -51.47
CA GLY A 279 -10.67 -14.24 -51.48
C GLY A 279 -9.59 -14.38 -50.41
N ALA A 280 -9.51 -15.51 -49.69
CA ALA A 280 -8.46 -15.73 -48.69
C ALA A 280 -7.04 -15.73 -49.27
N ASP A 281 -6.87 -16.21 -50.52
CA ASP A 281 -5.57 -16.23 -51.21
C ASP A 281 -5.15 -14.85 -51.73
N ASP A 282 -6.10 -13.92 -51.86
CA ASP A 282 -5.85 -12.55 -52.33
C ASP A 282 -5.32 -11.65 -51.19
N ILE A 283 -5.36 -12.12 -49.94
CA ILE A 283 -4.86 -11.39 -48.77
C ILE A 283 -3.32 -11.38 -48.81
N PRO A 284 -2.67 -10.21 -48.88
CA PRO A 284 -1.22 -10.13 -48.96
C PRO A 284 -0.54 -10.68 -47.70
N THR A 285 0.54 -11.44 -47.89
CA THR A 285 1.45 -11.85 -46.82
C THR A 285 2.78 -11.10 -46.92
N PRO A 286 2.86 -9.87 -46.38
CA PRO A 286 4.08 -9.08 -46.43
C PRO A 286 5.20 -9.71 -45.58
N PRO A 287 6.47 -9.35 -45.81
CA PRO A 287 7.54 -9.68 -44.87
C PRO A 287 7.29 -9.00 -43.52
N ALA A 288 7.81 -9.59 -42.45
CA ALA A 288 7.67 -9.04 -41.10
C ALA A 288 8.23 -7.61 -41.02
N TYR A 289 7.46 -6.71 -40.41
CA TYR A 289 7.80 -5.30 -40.30
C TYR A 289 8.30 -4.95 -38.90
N VAL A 290 9.48 -4.35 -38.81
CA VAL A 290 9.95 -3.72 -37.56
C VAL A 290 9.43 -2.28 -37.55
N ALA A 291 8.45 -1.98 -36.71
CA ALA A 291 8.00 -0.60 -36.52
C ALA A 291 9.19 0.29 -36.11
N PRO A 292 9.36 1.49 -36.71
CA PRO A 292 10.41 2.41 -36.30
C PRO A 292 10.19 2.76 -34.82
N VAL A 293 11.25 2.58 -34.04
CA VAL A 293 11.26 2.93 -32.61
C VAL A 293 10.91 4.40 -32.49
N LEU A 294 9.77 4.72 -31.88
CA LEU A 294 9.49 6.07 -31.36
C LEU A 294 10.69 6.47 -30.51
N ASP A 295 11.36 7.55 -30.92
CA ASP A 295 12.66 8.04 -30.46
C ASP A 295 13.15 7.34 -29.17
N PRO A 296 14.20 6.49 -29.22
CA PRO A 296 14.65 5.71 -28.07
C PRO A 296 15.04 6.58 -26.86
N VAL A 297 15.21 7.90 -27.06
CA VAL A 297 15.34 8.89 -25.99
C VAL A 297 13.98 9.18 -25.34
N GLN A 298 12.90 9.36 -26.11
CA GLN A 298 11.55 9.58 -25.59
C GLN A 298 10.99 8.35 -24.88
N GLN A 299 11.22 7.13 -25.37
CA GLN A 299 10.80 5.91 -24.65
C GLN A 299 11.56 5.76 -23.33
N ARG A 300 12.89 5.93 -23.34
CA ARG A 300 13.69 5.95 -22.11
C ARG A 300 13.20 7.03 -21.15
N LEU A 301 12.91 8.22 -21.66
CA LEU A 301 12.38 9.32 -20.85
C LEU A 301 10.99 8.98 -20.28
N GLN A 302 10.10 8.38 -21.06
CA GLN A 302 8.77 7.96 -20.60
C GLN A 302 8.86 6.87 -19.52
N GLU A 303 9.74 5.88 -19.70
CA GLU A 303 9.99 4.85 -18.68
C GLU A 303 10.60 5.46 -17.42
N GLU A 304 11.55 6.39 -17.55
CA GLU A 304 12.21 7.05 -16.43
C GLU A 304 11.23 7.98 -15.69
N VAL A 305 10.37 8.72 -16.40
CA VAL A 305 9.26 9.50 -15.82
C VAL A 305 8.25 8.59 -15.12
N ARG A 306 7.85 7.46 -15.73
CA ARG A 306 6.95 6.50 -15.09
C ARG A 306 7.55 5.93 -13.81
N ASN A 307 8.81 5.53 -13.86
CA ASN A 307 9.53 5.01 -12.70
C ASN A 307 9.63 6.07 -11.59
N LEU A 308 9.88 7.33 -11.94
CA LEU A 308 9.88 8.45 -10.99
C LEU A 308 8.51 8.65 -10.32
N VAL A 309 7.41 8.58 -11.08
CA VAL A 309 6.05 8.69 -10.53
C VAL A 309 5.75 7.54 -9.57
N LEU A 310 6.09 6.31 -9.94
CA LEU A 310 5.89 5.13 -9.08
C LEU A 310 6.70 5.21 -7.78
N VAL A 311 7.98 5.59 -7.87
CA VAL A 311 8.83 5.79 -6.67
C VAL A 311 8.26 6.88 -5.77
N SER A 312 7.75 7.97 -6.34
CA SER A 312 7.14 9.08 -5.58
C SER A 312 5.87 8.64 -4.84
N GLU A 313 4.98 7.89 -5.51
CA GLU A 313 3.73 7.40 -4.92
C GLU A 313 3.99 6.42 -3.76
N VAL A 314 4.99 5.56 -3.93
CA VAL A 314 5.48 4.64 -2.89
C VAL A 314 6.09 5.42 -1.73
N GLY A 315 6.92 6.43 -2.01
CA GLY A 315 7.49 7.31 -0.98
C GLY A 315 6.41 8.00 -0.14
N GLN A 316 5.33 8.47 -0.76
CA GLN A 316 4.18 9.01 -0.03
C GLN A 316 3.47 7.95 0.83
N THR A 317 3.39 6.72 0.34
CA THR A 317 2.80 5.61 1.10
C THR A 317 3.63 5.29 2.34
N PHE A 318 4.95 5.30 2.21
CA PHE A 318 5.87 5.11 3.34
C PHE A 318 5.77 6.25 4.36
N ALA A 319 5.72 7.50 3.89
CA ALA A 319 5.60 8.67 4.76
C ALA A 319 4.29 8.73 5.58
N ARG A 320 3.25 7.98 5.16
CA ARG A 320 1.98 7.89 5.89
C ARG A 320 1.94 6.79 6.94
N GLN A 321 2.90 5.85 6.95
CA GLN A 321 2.89 4.75 7.92
C GLN A 321 3.25 5.27 9.31
N GLN A 322 2.55 4.77 10.33
CA GLN A 322 2.86 5.05 11.72
C GLN A 322 3.61 3.88 12.35
N GLY A 323 4.84 4.13 12.79
CA GLY A 323 5.65 3.11 13.45
C GLY A 323 6.58 2.33 12.52
N GLU A 324 7.69 1.84 13.09
CA GLU A 324 8.79 1.20 12.37
C GLU A 324 8.34 -0.14 11.74
N SER A 325 7.55 -0.95 12.45
CA SER A 325 7.09 -2.26 11.95
C SER A 325 6.18 -2.14 10.73
N ASP A 326 5.20 -1.25 10.76
CA ASP A 326 4.25 -1.03 9.65
C ASP A 326 4.97 -0.47 8.42
N LEU A 327 5.94 0.42 8.64
CA LEU A 327 6.81 0.93 7.58
C LEU A 327 7.62 -0.20 6.92
N LEU A 328 8.28 -1.05 7.72
CA LEU A 328 9.07 -2.17 7.20
C LEU A 328 8.20 -3.20 6.45
N GLU A 329 7.00 -3.48 6.94
CA GLU A 329 6.04 -4.34 6.24
C GLU A 329 5.59 -3.71 4.91
N SER A 330 5.27 -2.41 4.91
CA SER A 330 4.92 -1.69 3.68
C SER A 330 6.07 -1.72 2.68
N MET A 331 7.32 -1.52 3.12
CA MET A 331 8.51 -1.56 2.27
C MET A 331 8.71 -2.95 1.63
N THR A 332 8.64 -4.01 2.43
CA THR A 332 8.77 -5.39 1.91
C THR A 332 7.65 -5.73 0.94
N ARG A 333 6.39 -5.36 1.24
CA ARG A 333 5.23 -5.57 0.35
C ARG A 333 5.38 -4.83 -0.97
N SER A 334 5.73 -3.53 -0.94
CA SER A 334 5.93 -2.74 -2.15
C SER A 334 7.08 -3.27 -3.00
N ALA A 335 8.18 -3.73 -2.40
CA ALA A 335 9.30 -4.32 -3.12
C ALA A 335 8.90 -5.61 -3.86
N ARG A 336 8.11 -6.49 -3.21
CA ARG A 336 7.58 -7.71 -3.84
C ARG A 336 6.73 -7.38 -5.06
N ILE A 337 5.85 -6.39 -4.96
CA ILE A 337 4.93 -6.00 -6.04
C ILE A 337 5.68 -5.35 -7.22
N LEU A 338 6.63 -4.46 -6.93
CA LEU A 338 7.30 -3.66 -7.97
C LEU A 338 8.43 -4.40 -8.68
N PHE A 339 9.09 -5.32 -7.98
CA PHE A 339 10.28 -6.00 -8.49
C PHE A 339 10.10 -7.50 -8.69
N ASP A 340 8.91 -8.02 -8.38
CA ASP A 340 8.56 -9.44 -8.52
C ASP A 340 9.49 -10.35 -7.69
N PHE A 341 9.75 -9.94 -6.44
CA PHE A 341 10.52 -10.74 -5.50
C PHE A 341 9.62 -11.79 -4.85
N ASP A 342 10.07 -13.05 -4.84
CA ASP A 342 9.36 -14.18 -4.22
C ASP A 342 9.08 -13.85 -2.74
N ASN A 343 10.16 -13.55 -2.01
CA ASN A 343 10.19 -13.13 -0.62
C ASN A 343 11.22 -12.01 -0.42
N THR A 344 10.95 -11.11 0.53
CA THR A 344 11.82 -9.97 0.82
C THR A 344 12.03 -9.84 2.32
N VAL A 345 13.27 -9.62 2.73
CA VAL A 345 13.65 -9.30 4.10
C VAL A 345 14.44 -7.99 4.16
N ILE A 346 14.46 -7.35 5.32
CA ILE A 346 15.24 -6.13 5.55
C ILE A 346 16.22 -6.39 6.69
N LEU A 347 17.48 -6.02 6.49
CA LEU A 347 18.52 -6.04 7.51
C LEU A 347 18.91 -4.59 7.82
N LEU A 348 18.70 -4.12 9.04
CA LEU A 348 18.98 -2.74 9.46
C LEU A 348 20.36 -2.62 10.07
N GLU A 349 21.03 -1.50 9.83
CA GLU A 349 22.27 -1.15 10.50
C GLU A 349 22.00 -0.96 12.00
N ASN A 350 22.81 -1.61 12.83
CA ASN A 350 22.71 -1.44 14.28
C ASN A 350 23.18 -0.04 14.71
N PRO A 351 22.84 0.43 15.93
CA PRO A 351 23.22 1.77 16.38
C PRO A 351 24.74 2.05 16.40
N THR A 352 25.60 1.02 16.45
CA THR A 352 27.06 1.19 16.41
C THR A 352 27.63 1.29 15.00
N GLY A 353 26.82 1.04 13.97
CA GLY A 353 27.26 1.05 12.57
C GLY A 353 28.19 -0.10 12.18
N GLN A 354 28.20 -1.19 12.95
CA GLN A 354 29.15 -2.30 12.79
C GLN A 354 28.50 -3.56 12.23
N MET A 355 27.18 -3.70 12.33
CA MET A 355 26.46 -4.94 12.00
C MET A 355 25.14 -4.60 11.32
N LEU A 356 24.70 -5.48 10.41
CA LEU A 356 23.33 -5.54 9.91
C LEU A 356 22.55 -6.56 10.74
N ILE A 357 21.38 -6.19 11.23
CA ILE A 357 20.51 -7.03 12.07
C ILE A 357 19.18 -7.17 11.35
N GLY A 358 18.63 -8.38 11.28
CA GLY A 358 17.32 -8.59 10.65
C GLY A 358 16.21 -7.82 11.34
N ALA A 359 15.42 -7.13 10.53
CA ALA A 359 14.29 -6.34 11.00
C ALA A 359 13.07 -7.27 11.19
N PRO A 360 12.34 -7.16 12.31
CA PRO A 360 11.12 -7.95 12.53
C PRO A 360 10.02 -7.45 11.59
N GLY A 361 9.75 -8.20 10.52
CA GLY A 361 8.69 -7.91 9.54
C GLY A 361 8.73 -8.85 8.34
N GLY A 362 7.59 -9.12 7.71
CA GLY A 362 7.52 -9.86 6.45
C GLY A 362 7.59 -11.40 6.55
N GLY A 363 6.65 -12.01 7.28
CA GLY A 363 6.38 -13.47 7.22
C GLY A 363 7.41 -14.41 7.90
N THR A 364 8.66 -13.98 8.06
CA THR A 364 9.75 -14.85 8.52
C THR A 364 10.27 -14.45 9.92
N GLN A 365 9.61 -14.92 11.00
CA GLN A 365 9.95 -14.53 12.39
C GLN A 365 11.43 -14.74 12.79
N ARG A 366 12.13 -15.69 12.16
CA ARG A 366 13.53 -16.02 12.47
C ARG A 366 14.54 -14.99 11.93
N ILE A 367 14.12 -14.06 11.08
CA ILE A 367 15.05 -13.08 10.50
C ILE A 367 15.68 -12.17 11.56
N ALA A 368 14.97 -11.87 12.65
CA ALA A 368 15.45 -11.02 13.74
C ALA A 368 16.67 -11.58 14.49
N GLU A 369 16.93 -12.89 14.38
CA GLU A 369 18.11 -13.56 14.94
C GLU A 369 19.35 -13.42 14.04
N PHE A 370 19.17 -12.95 12.80
CA PHE A 370 20.23 -12.82 11.83
C PHE A 370 21.06 -11.56 12.08
N ALA A 371 22.38 -11.73 12.20
CA ALA A 371 23.32 -10.65 12.41
C ALA A 371 24.55 -10.82 11.51
N ILE A 372 24.79 -9.86 10.60
CA ILE A 372 25.91 -9.86 9.66
C ILE A 372 26.89 -8.75 10.07
N PRO A 373 28.11 -9.07 10.54
CA PRO A 373 29.12 -8.07 10.82
C PRO A 373 29.63 -7.42 9.52
N LEU A 374 29.63 -6.09 9.45
CA LEU A 374 30.09 -5.37 8.26
C LEU A 374 31.61 -5.51 8.04
N ASN A 375 32.38 -5.72 9.11
CA ASN A 375 33.84 -5.84 9.05
C ASN A 375 34.36 -7.22 8.62
N LYS A 376 33.49 -8.24 8.55
CA LYS A 376 33.88 -9.62 8.23
C LYS A 376 33.79 -9.97 6.74
N GLY A 377 33.44 -8.99 5.89
CA GLY A 377 33.26 -9.20 4.45
C GLY A 377 31.96 -9.92 4.12
N GLY A 378 31.85 -10.44 2.90
CA GLY A 378 30.61 -11.00 2.35
C GLY A 378 29.92 -10.04 1.40
N GLN A 379 29.09 -10.56 0.49
CA GLN A 379 28.51 -9.78 -0.58
C GLN A 379 27.39 -8.86 -0.07
N ILE A 380 26.66 -9.28 0.97
CA ILE A 380 25.62 -8.44 1.61
C ILE A 380 26.24 -7.26 2.36
N ALA A 381 27.27 -7.53 3.18
CA ALA A 381 28.03 -6.48 3.86
C ALA A 381 28.72 -5.55 2.86
N GLY A 382 29.27 -6.12 1.78
CA GLY A 382 29.85 -5.38 0.66
C GLY A 382 28.85 -4.43 0.01
N ALA A 383 27.62 -4.87 -0.25
CA ALA A 383 26.55 -4.03 -0.79
C ALA A 383 26.24 -2.84 0.13
N ALA A 384 26.16 -3.07 1.45
CA ALA A 384 25.92 -2.01 2.44
C ALA A 384 27.06 -0.98 2.47
N LEU A 385 28.30 -1.43 2.54
CA LEU A 385 29.49 -0.57 2.62
C LEU A 385 29.74 0.20 1.32
N ALA A 386 29.61 -0.47 0.17
CA ALA A 386 29.79 0.13 -1.14
C ALA A 386 28.58 0.98 -1.58
N ARG A 387 27.42 0.82 -0.92
CA ARG A 387 26.15 1.49 -1.25
C ARG A 387 25.73 1.25 -2.69
N ARG A 388 25.99 0.04 -3.17
CA ARG A 388 25.61 -0.43 -4.50
C ARG A 388 24.81 -1.70 -4.40
N THR A 389 23.85 -1.84 -5.30
CA THR A 389 23.08 -3.07 -5.43
C THR A 389 24.02 -4.23 -5.75
N ALA A 390 23.84 -5.35 -5.07
CA ALA A 390 24.57 -6.59 -5.37
C ALA A 390 23.60 -7.69 -5.78
N TYR A 391 24.03 -8.52 -6.73
CA TYR A 391 23.29 -9.69 -7.21
C TYR A 391 24.09 -10.93 -6.84
N ILE A 392 23.52 -11.77 -5.99
CA ILE A 392 24.22 -12.92 -5.40
C ILE A 392 23.55 -14.19 -5.94
N GLY A 393 24.28 -15.00 -6.71
CA GLY A 393 23.83 -16.29 -7.22
C GLY A 393 24.79 -17.42 -6.80
N ARG A 394 24.40 -18.66 -7.07
CA ARG A 394 25.25 -19.84 -6.82
C ARG A 394 26.36 -20.04 -7.87
N ASP A 395 26.31 -19.29 -8.96
CA ASP A 395 27.17 -19.48 -10.11
C ASP A 395 28.38 -18.53 -10.03
N GLY A 396 29.54 -19.05 -9.60
CA GLY A 396 30.85 -18.44 -9.91
C GLY A 396 31.75 -18.03 -8.73
N GLN A 397 31.25 -17.89 -7.49
CA GLN A 397 32.12 -17.69 -6.30
C GLN A 397 31.59 -18.42 -5.06
N PRO A 398 32.46 -18.90 -4.16
CA PRO A 398 32.04 -19.48 -2.89
C PRO A 398 31.32 -18.42 -2.07
N LEU A 399 30.06 -18.70 -1.74
CA LEU A 399 29.21 -17.83 -0.92
C LEU A 399 29.62 -17.92 0.54
N GLY A 400 29.43 -16.81 1.28
CA GLY A 400 29.50 -16.87 2.73
C GLY A 400 28.32 -17.66 3.30
N LEU A 401 28.47 -18.17 4.52
CA LEU A 401 27.41 -18.93 5.19
C LEU A 401 26.12 -18.10 5.36
N ALA A 402 26.27 -16.78 5.53
CA ALA A 402 25.13 -15.88 5.67
C ALA A 402 24.30 -15.80 4.37
N GLU A 403 24.96 -15.66 3.22
CA GLU A 403 24.31 -15.67 1.91
C GLU A 403 23.63 -17.02 1.64
N GLU A 404 24.28 -18.15 1.95
CA GLU A 404 23.68 -19.47 1.79
C GLU A 404 22.44 -19.68 2.66
N GLN A 405 22.49 -19.23 3.92
CA GLN A 405 21.34 -19.33 4.83
C GLN A 405 20.17 -18.48 4.33
N LEU A 406 20.42 -17.27 3.84
CA LEU A 406 19.37 -16.40 3.29
C LEU A 406 18.76 -16.96 2.00
N LEU A 407 19.56 -17.52 1.09
CA LEU A 407 19.05 -18.23 -0.10
C LEU A 407 18.11 -19.37 0.29
N ARG A 408 18.50 -20.19 1.27
CA ARG A 408 17.67 -21.30 1.77
C ARG A 408 16.41 -20.80 2.47
N MET A 409 16.50 -19.76 3.28
CA MET A 409 15.36 -19.18 3.99
C MET A 409 14.33 -18.55 3.04
N LEU A 410 14.80 -17.88 1.97
CA LEU A 410 13.93 -17.24 0.99
C LEU A 410 13.39 -18.22 -0.06
N GLY A 411 13.99 -19.41 -0.18
CA GLY A 411 13.57 -20.45 -1.13
C GLY A 411 13.97 -20.16 -2.58
N THR A 412 15.11 -19.47 -2.77
CA THR A 412 15.54 -18.97 -4.08
C THR A 412 16.98 -19.33 -4.42
N ASP A 413 17.32 -19.22 -5.71
CA ASP A 413 18.66 -19.53 -6.25
C ASP A 413 19.52 -18.27 -6.42
N SER A 414 18.91 -17.09 -6.30
CA SER A 414 19.59 -15.80 -6.36
C SER A 414 18.96 -14.77 -5.40
N LEU A 415 19.76 -13.79 -4.99
CA LEU A 415 19.37 -12.66 -4.15
C LEU A 415 19.70 -11.33 -4.82
N VAL A 416 18.82 -10.35 -4.65
CA VAL A 416 19.08 -8.93 -4.91
C VAL A 416 19.25 -8.23 -3.58
N CYS A 417 20.43 -7.66 -3.35
CA CYS A 417 20.74 -6.88 -2.14
C CYS A 417 20.71 -5.39 -2.50
N LEU A 418 19.65 -4.71 -2.08
CA LEU A 418 19.41 -3.30 -2.33
C LEU A 418 19.72 -2.46 -1.07
N PRO A 419 20.79 -1.65 -1.06
CA PRO A 419 21.10 -0.77 0.06
C PRO A 419 20.04 0.31 0.27
N LEU A 420 19.68 0.56 1.54
CA LEU A 420 18.78 1.63 1.96
C LEU A 420 19.61 2.86 2.34
N VAL A 421 19.81 3.77 1.38
CA VAL A 421 20.71 4.92 1.52
C VAL A 421 19.93 6.22 1.64
N ALA A 422 20.07 6.91 2.77
CA ALA A 422 19.57 8.27 2.99
C ALA A 422 20.77 9.23 3.03
N GLY A 423 20.84 10.17 2.08
CA GLY A 423 21.98 11.06 1.94
C GLY A 423 23.31 10.29 1.79
N ASN A 424 24.19 10.43 2.79
CA ASN A 424 25.51 9.78 2.81
C ASN A 424 25.59 8.59 3.78
N ARG A 425 24.45 8.07 4.27
CA ARG A 425 24.38 6.98 5.24
C ARG A 425 23.57 5.81 4.71
N CYS A 426 24.07 4.59 4.92
CA CYS A 426 23.35 3.35 4.65
C CYS A 426 22.67 2.91 5.95
N LEU A 427 21.34 2.89 5.98
CA LEU A 427 20.56 2.50 7.16
C LEU A 427 20.30 0.99 7.23
N GLY A 428 20.61 0.26 6.15
CA GLY A 428 20.37 -1.17 6.05
C GLY A 428 20.42 -1.68 4.61
N VAL A 429 20.08 -2.94 4.43
CA VAL A 429 19.99 -3.62 3.13
C VAL A 429 18.66 -4.36 3.07
N MET A 430 17.92 -4.12 2.00
CA MET A 430 16.77 -4.95 1.62
C MET A 430 17.26 -6.10 0.75
N VAL A 431 16.87 -7.33 1.09
CA VAL A 431 17.26 -8.55 0.39
C VAL A 431 16.01 -9.18 -0.21
N GLY A 432 15.92 -9.20 -1.54
CA GLY A 432 14.85 -9.86 -2.30
C GLY A 432 15.34 -11.19 -2.88
N GLY A 433 14.56 -12.26 -2.72
CA GLY A 433 14.81 -13.54 -3.37
C GLY A 433 14.22 -13.57 -4.78
N ILE A 434 15.01 -14.03 -5.75
CA ILE A 434 14.59 -14.20 -7.16
C ILE A 434 15.16 -15.49 -7.77
N LYS A 435 14.58 -15.94 -8.87
CA LYS A 435 15.13 -17.00 -9.71
C LYS A 435 16.31 -16.47 -10.53
N ALA A 436 17.26 -17.35 -10.86
CA ALA A 436 18.48 -16.97 -11.59
C ALA A 436 18.20 -16.26 -12.93
N TRP A 437 17.15 -16.68 -13.65
CA TRP A 437 16.75 -16.06 -14.93
C TRP A 437 16.20 -14.63 -14.79
N GLN A 438 15.77 -14.21 -13.60
CA GLN A 438 15.25 -12.86 -13.36
C GLN A 438 16.38 -11.82 -13.13
N VAL A 439 17.62 -12.25 -12.89
CA VAL A 439 18.77 -11.38 -12.58
C VAL A 439 19.04 -10.33 -13.68
N PRO A 440 19.11 -10.68 -14.99
CA PRO A 440 19.35 -9.68 -16.04
C PRO A 440 18.25 -8.62 -16.14
N GLY A 441 16.99 -9.00 -15.87
CA GLY A 441 15.87 -8.08 -15.81
C GLY A 441 15.97 -7.08 -14.65
N CYS A 442 16.42 -7.54 -13.49
CA CYS A 442 16.66 -6.67 -12.34
C CYS A 442 17.85 -5.72 -12.59
N GLN A 443 18.93 -6.18 -13.20
CA GLN A 443 20.09 -5.35 -13.57
C GLN A 443 19.71 -4.19 -14.51
N LYS A 444 18.83 -4.44 -15.49
CA LYS A 444 18.31 -3.38 -16.37
C LYS A 444 17.52 -2.30 -15.62
N ARG A 445 16.87 -2.66 -14.50
CA ARG A 445 16.04 -1.77 -13.67
C ARG A 445 16.76 -1.27 -12.41
N GLU A 446 18.09 -1.37 -12.33
CA GLU A 446 18.85 -1.05 -11.11
C GLU A 446 18.62 0.36 -10.59
N ARG A 447 18.58 1.38 -11.47
CA ARG A 447 18.32 2.78 -11.07
C ARG A 447 16.95 2.97 -10.41
N PHE A 448 15.94 2.25 -10.88
CA PHE A 448 14.60 2.29 -10.32
C PHE A 448 14.58 1.66 -8.93
N MET A 449 15.26 0.51 -8.75
CA MET A 449 15.44 -0.11 -7.43
C MET A 449 16.21 0.81 -6.47
N GLN A 450 17.30 1.44 -6.91
CA GLN A 450 18.06 2.39 -6.11
C GLN A 450 17.21 3.60 -5.66
N SER A 451 16.38 4.13 -6.56
CA SER A 451 15.47 5.23 -6.25
C SER A 451 14.41 4.82 -5.22
N PHE A 452 13.86 3.62 -5.34
CA PHE A 452 12.99 3.03 -4.33
C PHE A 452 13.72 2.87 -2.98
N GLY A 453 14.93 2.32 -2.98
CA GLY A 453 15.76 2.15 -1.79
C GLY A 453 16.05 3.47 -1.07
N ALA A 454 16.28 4.55 -1.83
CA ALA A 454 16.48 5.89 -1.29
C ALA A 454 15.22 6.49 -0.64
N GLN A 455 14.04 6.32 -1.25
CA GLN A 455 12.77 6.74 -0.63
C GLN A 455 12.49 5.95 0.65
N ALA A 456 12.70 4.64 0.60
CA ALA A 456 12.50 3.76 1.73
C ALA A 456 13.46 4.11 2.89
N ALA A 457 14.72 4.43 2.58
CA ALA A 457 15.70 4.91 3.55
C ALA A 457 15.33 6.27 4.14
N THR A 458 14.83 7.22 3.34
CA THR A 458 14.40 8.55 3.81
C THR A 458 13.22 8.44 4.79
N ALA A 459 12.24 7.59 4.47
CA ALA A 459 11.13 7.31 5.37
C ALA A 459 11.62 6.66 6.69
N LEU A 460 12.55 5.71 6.59
CA LEU A 460 13.14 5.05 7.75
C LEU A 460 13.95 6.03 8.62
N GLU A 461 14.74 6.93 8.01
CA GLU A 461 15.49 7.97 8.73
C GLU A 461 14.55 8.89 9.51
N THR A 462 13.42 9.26 8.89
CA THR A 462 12.39 10.10 9.52
C THR A 462 11.79 9.38 10.73
N ALA A 463 11.36 8.13 10.56
CA ALA A 463 10.79 7.33 11.64
C ALA A 463 11.79 7.10 12.80
N LEU A 464 13.06 6.81 12.48
CA LEU A 464 14.13 6.65 13.48
C LEU A 464 14.44 7.97 14.21
N SER A 465 14.39 9.10 13.51
CA SER A 465 14.62 10.43 14.08
C SER A 465 13.50 10.87 15.01
N GLU A 466 12.23 10.64 14.64
CA GLU A 466 11.06 10.87 15.49
C GLU A 466 11.17 10.08 16.79
N ARG A 467 11.54 8.79 16.71
CA ARG A 467 11.80 7.98 17.91
C ARG A 467 12.96 8.53 18.75
N GLY A 468 14.04 8.98 18.09
CA GLY A 468 15.18 9.59 18.77
C GLY A 468 14.83 10.88 19.49
N ASN A 469 13.92 11.68 18.94
CA ASN A 469 13.41 12.91 19.57
C ASN A 469 12.45 12.59 20.72
N ALA A 470 11.50 11.69 20.52
CA ALA A 470 10.56 11.25 21.56
C ALA A 470 11.30 10.64 22.77
N ARG A 471 12.33 9.82 22.53
CA ARG A 471 13.15 9.22 23.59
C ARG A 471 13.99 10.26 24.34
N ARG A 472 14.52 11.27 23.65
CA ARG A 472 15.23 12.40 24.28
C ARG A 472 14.30 13.25 25.13
N GLN A 473 13.07 13.49 24.66
CA GLN A 473 12.06 14.25 25.40
C GLN A 473 11.57 13.50 26.65
N LEU A 474 11.41 12.18 26.58
CA LEU A 474 11.12 11.36 27.76
C LEU A 474 12.29 11.35 28.76
N ALA A 475 13.54 11.30 28.27
CA ALA A 475 14.72 11.36 29.14
C ALA A 475 14.85 12.72 29.83
N SER A 476 14.60 13.84 29.13
CA SER A 476 14.66 15.17 29.73
C SER A 476 13.58 15.37 30.79
N VAL A 477 12.36 14.88 30.56
CA VAL A 477 11.27 14.93 31.56
C VAL A 477 11.63 14.08 32.79
N ALA A 478 12.26 12.91 32.61
CA ALA A 478 12.67 12.08 33.73
C ALA A 478 13.80 12.72 34.57
N ASP A 479 14.74 13.41 33.93
CA ASP A 479 15.82 14.11 34.64
C ASP A 479 15.31 15.38 35.34
N GLU A 480 14.41 16.14 34.71
CA GLU A 480 13.73 17.28 35.34
C GLU A 480 12.91 16.83 36.56
N TYR A 481 12.20 15.71 36.46
CA TYR A 481 11.47 15.10 37.57
C TYR A 481 12.40 14.67 38.72
N ARG A 482 13.57 14.08 38.40
CA ARG A 482 14.58 13.71 39.41
C ARG A 482 15.18 14.93 40.11
N GLU A 483 15.49 15.99 39.37
CA GLU A 483 15.99 17.23 39.96
C GLU A 483 14.95 17.91 40.84
N ALA A 484 13.69 18.00 40.37
CA ALA A 484 12.59 18.54 41.14
C ALA A 484 12.36 17.75 42.44
N SER A 485 12.33 16.42 42.36
CA SER A 485 12.20 15.53 43.53
C SER A 485 13.34 15.73 44.52
N ARG A 486 14.59 15.85 44.05
CA ARG A 486 15.76 16.10 44.90
C ARG A 486 15.68 17.47 45.59
N ARG A 487 15.28 18.53 44.89
CA ARG A 487 15.10 19.88 45.48
C ARG A 487 14.01 19.86 46.55
N VAL A 488 12.87 19.24 46.30
CA VAL A 488 11.78 19.14 47.28
C VAL A 488 12.23 18.38 48.52
N VAL A 489 12.93 17.26 48.37
CA VAL A 489 13.50 16.53 49.52
C VAL A 489 14.45 17.42 50.32
N HIS A 490 15.30 18.22 49.67
CA HIS A 490 16.17 19.18 50.37
C HIS A 490 15.37 20.29 51.07
N GLU A 491 14.32 20.82 50.44
CA GLU A 491 13.50 21.89 50.99
C GLU A 491 12.56 21.43 52.10
N VAL A 492 12.15 20.15 52.14
CA VAL A 492 11.38 19.52 53.23
C VAL A 492 12.27 19.16 54.42
N ASN A 493 13.52 18.76 54.19
CA ASN A 493 14.45 18.47 55.28
C ASN A 493 14.81 19.71 56.12
N ASN A 494 14.77 20.90 55.52
CA ASN A 494 15.02 22.17 56.20
C ASN A 494 13.99 22.48 57.32
N PRO A 495 12.68 22.61 57.04
CA PRO A 495 11.65 22.85 58.05
C PRO A 495 11.59 21.70 59.07
N LEU A 496 11.78 20.45 58.66
CA LEU A 496 11.85 19.31 59.59
C LEU A 496 13.03 19.41 60.57
N SER A 497 14.18 19.93 60.13
CA SER A 497 15.33 20.18 61.01
C SER A 497 15.05 21.32 61.99
N ILE A 498 14.34 22.36 61.53
CA ILE A 498 13.90 23.49 62.38
C ILE A 498 12.90 22.99 63.42
N ILE A 499 11.87 22.24 63.03
CA ILE A 499 10.89 21.58 63.91
C ILE A 499 11.61 20.77 65.00
N LYS A 500 12.60 19.95 64.62
CA LYS A 500 13.37 19.12 65.57
C LYS A 500 14.20 19.95 66.56
N ASN A 501 14.81 21.03 66.11
CA ASN A 501 15.54 21.95 66.99
C ASN A 501 14.59 22.69 67.95
N TYR A 502 13.46 23.19 67.45
CA TYR A 502 12.47 23.89 68.28
C TYR A 502 11.80 22.96 69.29
N LEU A 503 11.53 21.70 68.94
CA LEU A 503 11.07 20.68 69.90
C LEU A 503 12.08 20.48 71.05
N SER A 504 13.38 20.47 70.75
CA SER A 504 14.43 20.33 71.78
C SER A 504 14.53 21.57 72.69
N VAL A 505 14.32 22.76 72.13
CA VAL A 505 14.22 24.02 72.90
C VAL A 505 12.96 24.05 73.76
N LEU A 506 11.83 23.58 73.20
CA LEU A 506 10.55 23.47 73.89
C LEU A 506 10.67 22.57 75.13
N ASP A 507 11.32 21.41 74.99
CA ASP A 507 11.53 20.44 76.07
C ASP A 507 12.37 21.05 77.21
N SER A 508 13.42 21.79 76.86
CA SER A 508 14.25 22.53 77.82
C SER A 508 13.47 23.66 78.54
N LYS A 509 12.62 24.39 77.83
CA LYS A 509 11.78 25.47 78.41
C LYS A 509 10.64 24.94 79.28
N LEU A 510 10.02 23.84 78.88
CA LEU A 510 9.01 23.12 79.69
C LEU A 510 9.61 22.62 80.99
N ALA A 511 10.83 22.08 80.97
CA ALA A 511 11.55 21.68 82.18
C ALA A 511 11.85 22.86 83.13
N ARG A 512 11.93 24.10 82.60
CA ARG A 512 12.20 25.34 83.34
C ARG A 512 10.95 26.17 83.65
N GLN A 513 9.76 25.70 83.28
CA GLN A 513 8.48 26.43 83.41
C GLN A 513 8.45 27.81 82.74
N GLU A 514 9.18 27.97 81.63
CA GLU A 514 9.17 29.20 80.83
C GLU A 514 7.98 29.22 79.83
N PRO A 515 7.51 30.40 79.38
CA PRO A 515 6.49 30.48 78.35
C PRO A 515 6.99 29.92 77.00
N VAL A 516 6.16 29.09 76.34
CA VAL A 516 6.51 28.37 75.09
C VAL A 516 5.66 28.77 73.87
N ALA A 517 4.84 29.83 74.00
CA ALA A 517 3.89 30.22 72.97
C ALA A 517 4.57 30.60 71.64
N SER A 518 5.74 31.24 71.69
CA SER A 518 6.53 31.62 70.50
C SER A 518 7.03 30.40 69.73
N GLU A 519 7.58 29.41 70.41
CA GLU A 519 8.15 28.20 69.81
C GLU A 519 7.05 27.30 69.24
N MET A 520 5.90 27.22 69.90
CA MET A 520 4.71 26.53 69.38
C MET A 520 4.18 27.18 68.08
N SER A 521 4.21 28.51 67.98
CA SER A 521 3.81 29.20 66.74
C SER A 521 4.73 28.85 65.57
N VAL A 522 6.05 28.89 65.78
CA VAL A 522 7.05 28.54 64.76
C VAL A 522 6.95 27.07 64.34
N LEU A 523 6.68 26.17 65.29
CA LEU A 523 6.45 24.75 65.01
C LEU A 523 5.25 24.52 64.09
N ASN A 524 4.12 25.18 64.36
CA ASN A 524 2.93 25.07 63.52
C ASN A 524 3.16 25.65 62.11
N GLU A 525 3.86 26.78 62.00
CA GLU A 525 4.21 27.38 60.70
C GLU A 525 5.08 26.46 59.83
N GLU A 526 6.09 25.81 60.42
CA GLU A 526 6.96 24.89 59.66
C GLU A 526 6.24 23.57 59.32
N ILE A 527 5.28 23.11 60.13
CA ILE A 527 4.43 21.94 59.82
C ILE A 527 3.49 22.26 58.64
N ASP A 528 2.85 23.43 58.66
CA ASP A 528 1.98 23.89 57.56
C ASP A 528 2.79 24.04 56.26
N ARG A 529 4.02 24.54 56.37
CA ARG A 529 4.94 24.67 55.24
C ARG A 529 5.34 23.32 54.64
N VAL A 530 5.60 22.30 55.47
CA VAL A 530 5.85 20.92 55.00
C VAL A 530 4.62 20.37 54.29
N GLY A 531 3.41 20.59 54.83
CA GLY A 531 2.15 20.20 54.21
C GLY A 531 1.96 20.80 52.81
N GLN A 532 2.28 22.08 52.64
CA GLN A 532 2.22 22.77 51.35
C GLN A 532 3.25 22.24 50.33
N LEU A 533 4.50 22.00 50.76
CA LEU A 533 5.56 21.46 49.91
C LEU A 533 5.21 20.05 49.40
N ILE A 534 4.68 19.19 50.27
CA ILE A 534 4.25 17.83 49.88
C ILE A 534 3.03 17.90 48.96
N GLY A 535 2.06 18.78 49.23
CA GLY A 535 0.91 19.01 48.36
C GLY A 535 1.33 19.41 46.94
N SER A 536 2.32 20.30 46.81
CA SER A 536 2.82 20.74 45.50
C SER A 536 3.50 19.63 44.68
N LEU A 537 4.01 18.57 45.31
CA LEU A 537 4.61 17.41 44.64
C LEU A 537 3.54 16.40 44.19
N ALA A 538 2.44 16.28 44.94
CA ALA A 538 1.33 15.38 44.64
C ALA A 538 0.48 15.82 43.43
N ASP A 539 0.50 17.12 43.10
CA ASP A 539 -0.23 17.70 41.95
C ASP A 539 0.52 17.61 40.61
N ILE A 540 1.76 17.09 40.57
CA ILE A 540 2.48 16.87 39.31
C ILE A 540 2.00 15.56 38.68
N LYS A 541 0.86 15.60 37.98
CA LYS A 541 0.43 14.56 37.04
C LYS A 541 0.69 15.02 35.59
N PRO A 542 1.16 14.13 34.69
CA PRO A 542 1.18 14.42 33.27
C PRO A 542 -0.24 14.24 32.73
N GLU A 543 -1.00 15.31 32.57
CA GLU A 543 -2.29 15.24 31.85
C GLU A 543 -2.06 15.41 30.34
N VAL A 544 -2.33 14.32 29.63
CA VAL A 544 -2.60 14.30 28.19
C VAL A 544 -4.13 14.45 28.04
N GLY A 545 -4.61 15.69 27.93
CA GLY A 545 -6.03 15.99 27.71
C GLY A 545 -6.21 17.44 27.27
N GLY A 546 -6.81 17.65 26.10
CA GLY A 546 -7.06 19.00 25.56
C GLY A 546 -8.04 19.83 26.42
N PRO A 547 -8.09 21.16 26.21
CA PRO A 547 -8.91 22.07 27.02
C PRO A 547 -10.39 21.70 26.96
N ARG A 548 -11.07 21.76 28.11
CA ARG A 548 -12.53 21.55 28.26
C ARG A 548 -13.25 22.90 28.36
N PRO A 549 -14.54 23.00 27.94
CA PRO A 549 -15.33 24.20 28.15
C PRO A 549 -15.68 24.37 29.64
N ILE A 550 -15.47 25.57 30.19
CA ILE A 550 -15.89 25.95 31.54
C ILE A 550 -17.01 26.99 31.45
N ASP A 551 -18.08 26.78 32.21
CA ASP A 551 -19.10 27.81 32.46
C ASP A 551 -18.66 28.74 33.60
N VAL A 552 -18.28 29.97 33.24
CA VAL A 552 -17.79 31.00 34.18
C VAL A 552 -18.87 31.40 35.18
N ALA A 553 -20.13 31.42 34.78
CA ALA A 553 -21.23 31.83 35.66
C ALA A 553 -21.40 30.81 36.80
N LYS A 554 -21.36 29.53 36.46
CA LYS A 554 -21.45 28.44 37.45
C LYS A 554 -20.31 28.49 38.46
N VAL A 555 -19.07 28.70 38.02
CA VAL A 555 -17.91 28.79 38.92
C VAL A 555 -18.03 30.02 39.83
N ALA A 556 -18.47 31.16 39.32
CA ALA A 556 -18.67 32.37 40.12
C ALA A 556 -19.76 32.17 41.20
N GLU A 557 -20.89 31.53 40.84
CA GLU A 557 -21.96 31.20 41.79
C GLU A 557 -21.49 30.23 42.88
N ASP A 558 -20.71 29.21 42.53
CA ASP A 558 -20.14 28.25 43.49
C ASP A 558 -19.19 28.94 44.48
N VAL A 559 -18.38 29.90 44.01
CA VAL A 559 -17.51 30.71 44.89
C VAL A 559 -18.34 31.58 45.82
N VAL A 560 -19.37 32.27 45.33
CA VAL A 560 -20.24 33.09 46.18
C VAL A 560 -20.96 32.24 47.24
N ARG A 561 -21.40 31.04 46.87
CA ARG A 561 -22.03 30.08 47.80
C ARG A 561 -21.05 29.66 48.91
N LEU A 562 -19.80 29.38 48.56
CA LEU A 562 -18.75 29.02 49.52
C LEU A 562 -18.52 30.12 50.56
N PHE A 563 -18.41 31.38 50.13
CA PHE A 563 -18.19 32.51 51.04
C PHE A 563 -19.40 32.83 51.92
N ARG A 564 -20.63 32.64 51.42
CA ARG A 564 -21.85 32.78 52.23
C ARG A 564 -21.99 31.71 53.30
N ALA A 565 -21.57 30.47 53.02
CA ALA A 565 -21.69 29.36 53.95
C ALA A 565 -20.63 29.35 55.07
N GLY A 566 -19.41 29.85 54.78
CA GLY A 566 -18.25 29.66 55.66
C GLY A 566 -18.01 30.71 56.76
N GLN A 567 -18.95 31.63 57.03
CA GLN A 567 -18.77 32.76 57.96
C GLN A 567 -17.54 33.67 57.68
N PHE A 568 -16.91 33.53 56.50
CA PHE A 568 -15.71 34.27 56.10
C PHE A 568 -16.00 35.75 55.75
N VAL A 569 -17.27 36.14 55.67
CA VAL A 569 -17.70 37.48 55.27
C VAL A 569 -18.33 38.17 56.47
N PRO A 570 -17.82 39.34 56.91
CA PRO A 570 -18.45 40.13 57.96
C PRO A 570 -19.90 40.49 57.60
N PRO A 571 -20.84 40.60 58.56
CA PRO A 571 -22.24 40.93 58.29
C PRO A 571 -22.44 42.27 57.54
N SER A 572 -21.45 43.15 57.60
CA SER A 572 -21.43 44.46 56.95
C SER A 572 -20.99 44.42 55.48
N VAL A 573 -20.57 43.26 54.94
CA VAL A 573 -20.11 43.10 53.56
C VAL A 573 -21.09 42.26 52.74
N GLN A 574 -21.53 42.79 51.60
CA GLN A 574 -22.47 42.12 50.69
C GLN A 574 -21.74 41.63 49.42
N ILE A 575 -21.97 40.37 49.04
CA ILE A 575 -21.44 39.79 47.79
C ILE A 575 -22.60 39.54 46.81
N ALA A 576 -22.51 40.18 45.64
CA ALA A 576 -23.47 40.07 44.54
C ALA A 576 -22.80 39.57 43.26
N THR A 577 -23.61 39.02 42.35
CA THR A 577 -23.18 38.54 41.04
C THR A 577 -24.08 39.13 39.96
N SER A 578 -23.49 39.64 38.88
CA SER A 578 -24.18 40.08 37.67
C SER A 578 -23.59 39.33 36.48
N LEU A 579 -24.13 38.14 36.21
CA LEU A 579 -23.60 37.20 35.24
C LEU A 579 -24.60 37.14 34.08
N GLY A 580 -24.28 37.81 32.97
CA GLY A 580 -25.12 37.82 31.77
C GLY A 580 -25.40 36.42 31.21
N GLU A 581 -26.42 36.30 30.36
CA GLU A 581 -26.74 35.04 29.67
C GLU A 581 -25.78 34.74 28.51
N ASP A 582 -25.23 35.79 27.90
CA ASP A 582 -24.28 35.69 26.81
C ASP A 582 -22.83 35.50 27.29
N ALA A 583 -22.00 34.82 26.49
CA ALA A 583 -20.55 34.66 26.71
C ALA A 583 -20.15 33.91 28.01
N ARG A 584 -20.71 32.71 28.24
CA ARG A 584 -20.45 31.93 29.48
C ARG A 584 -19.28 30.95 29.40
N LEU A 585 -18.89 30.54 28.20
CA LEU A 585 -17.94 29.44 28.01
C LEU A 585 -16.52 29.94 27.72
N VAL A 586 -15.56 29.48 28.53
CA VAL A 586 -14.12 29.75 28.36
C VAL A 586 -13.31 28.46 28.27
N GLU A 587 -12.13 28.54 27.65
CA GLU A 587 -11.18 27.43 27.58
C GLU A 587 -10.40 27.32 28.91
N GLY A 588 -10.30 26.13 29.51
CA GLY A 588 -9.37 25.88 30.62
C GLY A 588 -9.83 24.86 31.67
N GLU A 589 -9.29 24.99 32.88
CA GLU A 589 -9.64 24.18 34.07
C GLU A 589 -10.46 24.96 35.12
N ALA A 590 -11.60 24.40 35.53
CA ALA A 590 -12.52 25.07 36.45
C ALA A 590 -11.91 25.33 37.84
N ASP A 591 -11.02 24.46 38.31
CA ASP A 591 -10.36 24.60 39.61
C ASP A 591 -9.39 25.79 39.64
N LEU A 592 -8.67 26.05 38.54
CA LEU A 592 -7.80 27.23 38.42
C LEU A 592 -8.62 28.52 38.44
N LEU A 593 -9.75 28.57 37.71
CA LEU A 593 -10.65 29.72 37.72
C LEU A 593 -11.26 29.96 39.11
N LYS A 594 -11.69 28.90 39.78
CA LYS A 594 -12.20 28.95 41.15
C LYS A 594 -11.14 29.53 42.10
N GLN A 595 -9.90 29.08 42.00
CA GLN A 595 -8.80 29.58 42.83
C GLN A 595 -8.48 31.06 42.58
N ILE A 596 -8.54 31.52 41.32
CA ILE A 596 -8.41 32.94 40.97
C ILE A 596 -9.50 33.76 41.67
N LEU A 597 -10.76 33.36 41.54
CA LEU A 597 -11.89 34.07 42.12
C LEU A 597 -11.87 34.08 43.65
N VAL A 598 -11.53 32.96 44.28
CA VAL A 598 -11.41 32.87 45.74
C VAL A 598 -10.36 33.85 46.27
N ASN A 599 -9.20 33.94 45.61
CA ASN A 599 -8.14 34.86 46.02
C ASN A 599 -8.55 36.34 45.86
N LEU A 600 -9.23 36.69 44.77
CA LEU A 600 -9.69 38.06 44.54
C LEU A 600 -10.81 38.47 45.51
N VAL A 601 -11.79 37.60 45.74
CA VAL A 601 -12.87 37.85 46.70
C VAL A 601 -12.32 37.94 48.12
N LYS A 602 -11.36 37.08 48.50
CA LYS A 602 -10.71 37.16 49.82
C LYS A 602 -9.99 38.50 50.00
N ASN A 603 -9.22 38.95 49.01
CA ASN A 603 -8.55 40.25 49.06
C ASN A 603 -9.55 41.41 49.22
N ALA A 604 -10.69 41.36 48.52
CA ALA A 604 -11.75 42.37 48.63
C ALA A 604 -12.40 42.36 50.02
N VAL A 605 -12.70 41.18 50.58
CA VAL A 605 -13.24 41.03 51.94
C VAL A 605 -12.28 41.60 52.99
N GLU A 606 -10.98 41.30 52.87
CA GLU A 606 -9.96 41.83 53.79
C GLU A 606 -9.85 43.36 53.73
N ALA A 607 -9.94 43.94 52.53
CA ALA A 607 -9.92 45.40 52.34
C ALA A 607 -11.15 46.09 52.96
N LEU A 608 -12.33 45.47 52.83
CA LEU A 608 -13.60 45.99 53.35
C LEU A 608 -13.77 45.76 54.87
N GLY A 609 -13.15 44.72 55.43
CA GLY A 609 -13.22 44.40 56.86
C GLY A 609 -12.67 45.52 57.76
N GLY A 610 -11.77 46.37 57.25
CA GLY A 610 -11.23 47.52 57.98
C GLY A 610 -12.01 48.84 57.84
N SER A 611 -13.03 48.90 56.97
CA SER A 611 -13.68 50.16 56.54
C SER A 611 -15.16 50.28 56.93
N GLY A 612 -15.70 49.35 57.72
CA GLY A 612 -17.06 49.43 58.31
C GLY A 612 -18.18 48.82 57.47
N GLY A 613 -17.85 48.17 56.35
CA GLY A 613 -18.82 47.50 55.45
C GLY A 613 -18.61 47.85 53.98
N GLY A 614 -19.22 47.09 53.07
CA GLY A 614 -19.06 47.32 51.63
C GLY A 614 -19.76 46.30 50.73
N ARG A 615 -19.59 46.46 49.42
CA ARG A 615 -20.19 45.62 48.38
C ARG A 615 -19.10 45.09 47.46
N ILE A 616 -19.12 43.78 47.25
CA ILE A 616 -18.29 43.07 46.28
C ILE A 616 -19.22 42.57 45.17
N GLU A 617 -18.83 42.77 43.92
CA GLU A 617 -19.61 42.35 42.76
C GLU A 617 -18.74 41.57 41.76
N ILE A 618 -19.20 40.38 41.37
CA ILE A 618 -18.60 39.60 40.29
C ILE A 618 -19.46 39.78 39.05
N VAL A 619 -18.89 40.33 37.97
CA VAL A 619 -19.61 40.74 36.77
C VAL A 619 -19.03 40.03 35.55
N ASN A 620 -19.88 39.37 34.75
CA ASN A 620 -19.53 38.98 33.39
C ASN A 620 -19.93 40.13 32.44
N ARG A 621 -18.95 40.77 31.80
CA ARG A 621 -19.15 41.88 30.86
C ARG A 621 -19.31 41.43 29.41
N GLY A 622 -19.28 40.13 29.16
CA GLY A 622 -19.52 39.55 27.85
C GLY A 622 -18.25 39.39 27.01
N HIS A 623 -18.44 39.37 25.69
CA HIS A 623 -17.37 39.12 24.74
C HIS A 623 -16.53 40.37 24.44
N VAL A 624 -15.20 40.19 24.45
CA VAL A 624 -14.24 41.22 24.05
C VAL A 624 -13.34 40.67 22.94
N HIS A 625 -13.33 41.35 21.79
CA HIS A 625 -12.39 41.05 20.72
C HIS A 625 -11.08 41.81 20.92
N ARG A 626 -9.97 41.09 21.05
CA ARG A 626 -8.64 41.67 21.18
C ARG A 626 -7.63 40.86 20.38
N GLU A 627 -6.80 41.53 19.58
CA GLU A 627 -5.73 40.89 18.80
C GLU A 627 -6.22 39.70 17.94
N ARG A 628 -7.38 39.85 17.31
CA ARG A 628 -8.06 38.81 16.50
C ARG A 628 -8.48 37.55 17.27
N LYS A 629 -8.50 37.58 18.60
CA LYS A 629 -9.04 36.52 19.47
C LYS A 629 -10.28 37.01 20.21
N LEU A 630 -11.21 36.09 20.48
CA LEU A 630 -12.41 36.34 21.26
C LEU A 630 -12.15 35.97 22.72
N TYR A 631 -12.39 36.90 23.64
CA TYR A 631 -12.28 36.69 25.08
C TYR A 631 -13.65 36.87 25.74
N VAL A 632 -13.80 36.33 26.95
CA VAL A 632 -14.85 36.68 27.90
C VAL A 632 -14.22 37.57 28.98
N GLU A 633 -14.83 38.73 29.23
CA GLU A 633 -14.40 39.65 30.29
C GLU A 633 -15.15 39.39 31.59
N LEU A 634 -14.41 38.95 32.61
CA LEU A 634 -14.90 38.76 33.97
C LEU A 634 -14.27 39.82 34.88
N ALA A 635 -15.08 40.53 35.65
CA ALA A 635 -14.62 41.57 36.57
C ALA A 635 -15.01 41.25 38.02
N VAL A 636 -14.08 41.46 38.94
CA VAL A 636 -14.35 41.45 40.40
C VAL A 636 -14.16 42.86 40.92
N LEU A 637 -15.23 43.47 41.42
CA LEU A 637 -15.28 44.85 41.89
C LEU A 637 -15.55 44.89 43.39
N ASP A 638 -14.88 45.80 44.09
CA ASP A 638 -15.21 46.21 45.45
C ASP A 638 -15.31 47.74 45.53
N ASN A 639 -16.08 48.24 46.50
CA ASN A 639 -16.21 49.67 46.79
C ASN A 639 -15.34 50.12 47.98
N GLY A 640 -14.22 49.45 48.22
CA GLY A 640 -13.30 49.73 49.32
C GLY A 640 -12.44 50.98 49.09
N PRO A 641 -11.46 51.23 49.98
CA PRO A 641 -10.63 52.45 49.95
C PRO A 641 -9.66 52.55 48.76
N GLY A 642 -9.59 51.50 47.93
CA GLY A 642 -8.64 51.36 46.84
C GLY A 642 -7.25 50.89 47.29
N LEU A 643 -6.36 50.70 46.31
CA LEU A 643 -4.97 50.28 46.51
C LEU A 643 -4.05 51.51 46.57
N ALA A 644 -3.07 51.48 47.48
CA ALA A 644 -2.05 52.52 47.56
C ALA A 644 -1.21 52.58 46.27
N PRO A 645 -0.74 53.76 45.82
CA PRO A 645 0.04 53.91 44.57
C PRO A 645 1.28 53.01 44.50
N GLU A 646 1.92 52.76 45.65
CA GLU A 646 3.11 51.90 45.78
C GLU A 646 2.80 50.41 45.52
N VAL A 647 1.60 49.97 45.91
CA VAL A 647 1.10 48.60 45.65
C VAL A 647 0.66 48.46 44.20
N MET A 648 0.09 49.51 43.62
CA MET A 648 -0.29 49.56 42.20
C MET A 648 0.93 49.52 41.26
N ALA A 649 2.04 50.17 41.65
CA ALA A 649 3.27 50.18 40.86
C ALA A 649 3.97 48.80 40.81
N ASN A 650 3.75 47.97 41.83
CA ASN A 650 4.31 46.63 41.96
C ASN A 650 3.24 45.53 41.86
N LEU A 651 2.14 45.84 41.18
CA LEU A 651 1.03 44.91 41.05
C LEU A 651 1.52 43.64 40.33
N PHE A 652 1.30 42.48 40.95
CA PHE A 652 1.72 41.14 40.48
C PHE A 652 3.20 40.76 40.60
N SER A 653 4.07 41.63 41.15
CA SER A 653 5.43 41.20 41.53
C SER A 653 5.43 40.60 42.95
N PRO A 654 6.27 39.59 43.24
CA PRO A 654 6.36 39.01 44.57
C PRO A 654 7.07 39.99 45.51
N VAL A 655 6.31 40.84 46.21
CA VAL A 655 6.87 41.80 47.16
C VAL A 655 6.60 41.35 48.60
N ARG A 656 7.66 41.31 49.42
CA ARG A 656 7.55 41.22 50.89
C ARG A 656 6.90 42.52 51.40
N SER A 657 5.66 42.45 51.88
CA SER A 657 4.99 43.58 52.52
C SER A 657 5.48 43.75 53.96
N THR A 658 5.75 44.99 54.38
CA THR A 658 6.28 45.38 55.71
C THR A 658 5.21 45.69 56.75
N LYS A 659 4.00 45.08 56.67
CA LYS A 659 2.94 45.26 57.68
C LYS A 659 2.61 43.94 58.35
N ASP A 660 2.80 43.89 59.67
CA ASP A 660 2.54 42.73 60.53
C ASP A 660 1.10 42.22 60.42
N GLY A 661 0.96 40.94 60.07
CA GLY A 661 -0.30 40.21 60.00
C GLY A 661 -0.18 38.94 59.14
N ALA A 662 -0.73 37.82 59.63
CA ALA A 662 -0.45 36.43 59.24
C ALA A 662 -0.68 36.02 57.77
N HIS A 663 -1.13 36.89 56.86
CA HIS A 663 -1.50 36.50 55.49
C HIS A 663 -1.29 37.62 54.45
N ARG A 664 -0.06 38.07 54.13
CA ARG A 664 0.07 39.17 53.13
C ARG A 664 1.25 39.05 52.15
N GLY A 665 0.92 38.92 50.86
CA GLY A 665 1.80 39.25 49.73
C GLY A 665 1.69 38.33 48.51
N LEU A 666 1.35 37.05 48.70
CA LEU A 666 1.45 36.03 47.63
C LEU A 666 0.21 35.90 46.74
N GLY A 667 -0.96 36.35 47.22
CA GLY A 667 -2.24 36.08 46.54
C GLY A 667 -2.33 36.64 45.13
N LEU A 668 -1.89 37.88 44.90
CA LEU A 668 -2.00 38.53 43.58
C LEU A 668 -0.96 38.01 42.57
N SER A 669 0.26 37.66 43.00
CA SER A 669 1.25 37.01 42.12
C SER A 669 0.81 35.61 41.70
N ILE A 670 0.13 34.87 42.60
CA ILE A 670 -0.49 33.58 42.28
C ILE A 670 -1.62 33.78 41.26
N VAL A 671 -2.50 34.78 41.46
CA VAL A 671 -3.57 35.10 40.50
C VAL A 671 -3.01 35.39 39.11
N HIS A 672 -1.96 36.21 38.99
CA HIS A 672 -1.32 36.49 37.70
C HIS A 672 -0.75 35.22 37.03
N GLY A 673 -0.09 34.35 37.80
CA GLY A 673 0.41 33.07 37.30
C GLY A 673 -0.70 32.13 36.83
N LEU A 674 -1.81 32.05 37.58
CA LEU A 674 -2.97 31.23 37.24
C LEU A 674 -3.71 31.76 36.00
N VAL A 675 -3.86 33.07 35.87
CA VAL A 675 -4.47 33.70 34.68
C VAL A 675 -3.63 33.42 33.43
N ASN A 676 -2.30 33.49 33.54
CA ASN A 676 -1.41 33.14 32.43
C ASN A 676 -1.50 31.65 32.05
N LYS A 677 -1.66 30.74 33.03
CA LYS A 677 -1.90 29.30 32.75
C LYS A 677 -3.20 29.07 31.97
N LEU A 678 -4.22 29.90 32.19
CA LEU A 678 -5.47 29.90 31.42
C LEU A 678 -5.38 30.67 30.09
N ASN A 679 -4.17 31.06 29.64
CA ASN A 679 -3.92 31.92 28.48
C ASN A 679 -4.72 33.23 28.51
N GLY A 680 -5.02 33.73 29.70
CA GLY A 680 -5.78 34.95 29.94
C GLY A 680 -4.92 36.16 30.22
N GLN A 681 -5.57 37.30 30.42
CA GLN A 681 -4.93 38.55 30.83
C GLN A 681 -5.66 39.13 32.04
N ILE A 682 -4.95 39.78 32.95
CA ILE A 682 -5.55 40.48 34.08
C ILE A 682 -5.08 41.93 34.12
N ALA A 683 -6.02 42.84 34.35
CA ALA A 683 -5.78 44.25 34.61
C ALA A 683 -6.43 44.64 35.94
N CYS A 684 -5.94 45.71 36.54
CA CYS A 684 -6.51 46.27 37.76
C CYS A 684 -6.71 47.77 37.60
N ARG A 685 -7.85 48.25 38.06
CA ARG A 685 -8.16 49.66 38.21
C ARG A 685 -8.51 49.90 39.67
N SER A 686 -7.91 50.89 40.31
CA SER A 686 -8.22 51.20 41.70
C SER A 686 -8.16 52.69 41.96
N GLY A 687 -9.05 53.18 42.83
CA GLY A 687 -9.10 54.56 43.27
C GLY A 687 -9.90 54.71 44.55
N ARG A 688 -10.19 55.96 44.96
CA ARG A 688 -10.90 56.24 46.22
C ARG A 688 -12.33 55.68 46.30
N GLY A 689 -12.89 55.23 45.17
CA GLY A 689 -14.22 54.64 45.08
C GLY A 689 -14.26 53.12 44.96
N GLY A 690 -13.11 52.43 45.05
CA GLY A 690 -13.06 50.96 44.93
C GLY A 690 -11.89 50.41 44.11
N THR A 691 -11.77 49.09 44.11
CA THR A 691 -10.86 48.33 43.23
C THR A 691 -11.65 47.43 42.29
N ALA A 692 -11.19 47.31 41.04
CA ALA A 692 -11.74 46.43 40.02
C ALA A 692 -10.61 45.65 39.36
N PHE A 693 -10.69 44.31 39.43
CA PHE A 693 -9.83 43.40 38.69
C PHE A 693 -10.58 42.90 37.45
N GLU A 694 -10.06 43.19 36.26
CA GLU A 694 -10.62 42.84 34.96
C GLU A 694 -9.82 41.66 34.37
N ILE A 695 -10.45 40.52 34.15
CA ILE A 695 -9.84 39.27 33.67
C ILE A 695 -10.41 38.95 32.29
N LEU A 696 -9.52 38.78 31.31
CA LEU A 696 -9.86 38.32 29.96
C LEU A 696 -9.47 36.84 29.84
N LEU A 697 -10.43 35.97 29.58
CA LEU A 697 -10.21 34.54 29.36
C LEU A 697 -10.60 34.16 27.93
N PRO A 698 -9.83 33.32 27.21
CA PRO A 698 -10.20 32.90 25.86
C PRO A 698 -11.59 32.26 25.83
N ALA A 699 -12.45 32.73 24.93
CA ALA A 699 -13.78 32.17 24.76
C ALA A 699 -13.67 30.77 24.12
N TRP A 700 -14.51 29.84 24.59
CA TRP A 700 -14.56 28.48 24.03
C TRP A 700 -14.97 28.49 22.56
N SER A 701 -14.13 27.92 21.70
CA SER A 701 -14.33 27.89 20.24
C SER A 701 -15.00 26.61 19.70
N GLY A 702 -15.48 25.72 20.57
CA GLY A 702 -16.00 24.41 20.15
C GLY A 702 -17.40 24.45 19.52
N ALA A 703 -17.42 24.42 18.19
CA ALA A 703 -18.48 23.98 17.28
C ALA A 703 -19.81 24.77 17.22
N SER A 704 -19.86 25.84 16.41
CA SER A 704 -20.93 26.05 15.40
C SER A 704 -20.62 27.20 14.43
N ALA A 705 -20.73 26.88 13.14
CA ALA A 705 -21.07 27.68 11.98
C ALA A 705 -21.22 29.22 12.12
N ALA A 706 -20.34 29.95 11.43
CA ALA A 706 -20.73 31.24 10.86
C ALA A 706 -21.63 30.99 9.62
N PRO A 707 -22.80 31.64 9.50
CA PRO A 707 -23.64 31.55 8.31
C PRO A 707 -22.90 32.10 7.10
N ALA A 708 -23.09 31.45 5.95
CA ALA A 708 -22.68 31.99 4.66
C ALA A 708 -23.21 33.43 4.49
N LEU A 709 -22.31 34.37 4.23
CA LEU A 709 -22.66 35.72 3.79
C LEU A 709 -23.48 35.61 2.50
N PRO A 710 -24.67 36.24 2.39
CA PRO A 710 -25.41 36.26 1.14
C PRO A 710 -24.60 37.03 0.09
N ALA A 711 -24.44 36.39 -1.08
CA ALA A 711 -23.80 36.97 -2.25
C ALA A 711 -24.47 38.32 -2.59
N ARG A 712 -23.67 39.39 -2.59
CA ARG A 712 -24.10 40.69 -3.13
C ARG A 712 -24.41 40.52 -4.62
N ALA A 713 -25.68 40.73 -4.96
CA ALA A 713 -26.09 41.00 -6.32
C ALA A 713 -25.31 42.21 -6.86
N LEU A 714 -24.55 41.97 -7.93
CA LEU A 714 -24.06 43.02 -8.81
C LEU A 714 -25.28 43.69 -9.44
N GLY A 715 -25.60 44.89 -8.95
CA GLY A 715 -26.54 45.79 -9.59
C GLY A 715 -25.96 46.31 -10.91
N SER A 716 -26.78 46.21 -11.94
CA SER A 716 -26.70 46.94 -13.20
C SER A 716 -26.47 48.43 -13.00
N VAL A 717 -25.42 48.97 -13.62
CA VAL A 717 -25.42 50.21 -14.41
C VAL A 717 -24.45 50.01 -15.57
#